data_AF-A0A933PWM4-F1
#
_entry.id   AF-A0A933PWM4-F1
#
_cell.length_a   1.000
_cell.length_b   1.000
_cell.length_c   1.000
_cell.angle_alpha   90.00
_cell.angle_beta   90.00
_cell.angle_gamma   90.00
#
_symmetry.space_group_name_H-M   'P 1'
#
loop_
_entity.id
_entity.type
_entity.pdbx_description
1 polymer ?
#
loop_
_entity_poly.entity_id
_entity_poly.type
_entity_poly.pdbx_seq_one_letter_code
_entity_poly.pdbx_strand_id
1 'polypeptide(L)'
;MKNISFRRLLIRMAAIAAASCSVFAGTLTVADFSFNGEYGSKGAVISYVSENRFKVVLGAAPGHDNWPNMLQFIISSNALGKSIRIDTLFNSAAEWDYHYNHYFSSYSYDRVTWYPLTYQNTNYSWEPRDDWIILPVMQQDKVYFGHMIPMSYEETIRIADKYKNNPCVFITNIGQSAEGRNIYRFVITDPNSPVPRTNRWGMYFSQVHPGECNAAWRNVGMMEWLLGDTEAAADARRRTICHFVLLASPDSAKYGFYRVNTLGVDMNQSYRSAGSSAAAQTPEAYVMQRDLERIMATSEKITINWNNHNSELRVYNHPVKIGSEISILGGTNLLAAYFRQSDLLNTIYDPMDNSKSLIGSSWAGGPCVQFGISGFLCEGGGRFRTMYTNKTAGEATIRGLTAFYKNTKSGEPVVPIITGVLPSLTTNKAFTITLDVTADYGYWSTNGGSYRQFTTSGVSIPIAATTTLSYYGRNAGGYSSVTNTRTYTIDMDAPTVSGVPESCTTNRPFAITLDVNENHGYWSINGGAYQQITTNGAALYIDRTTTLRYYGMDAFGNASATNTKSYAFSVAGCVYEGEIATLYRAGIAANQSGYTGTGFIDFFNEIGSSAAWNITAGAAKSYTAIFRYANGITPARPCAVSVNGIDSGTVMFEPTGSWASWRYGVVETALAAGAYAVKLMSAVSNGGPNVDSLMFGYDYEGEEAAIIYRGVVATNWTGFCGKGFLDLESAAGSYAEWNVVSSTAQTVTILVRYANGLAADRPCDIVVNGTAVGRNTFVSTGNWTDWKYAHIAVPFTAGVNSIRFAAASALGAANIDKFTVVYGIEMGAVAKSAADENTMITPQADTVSVQNIPFRGVGNITFLNVPQGASARIYSLSGMLIAEVQSSSSHELSWNGRASDGSTVKPGVYFCQLSSSQGIKIVKIMVKK
;
A
#
# COMPACT_ATOMS: atom_id res chain seq x y z
N MET A 1 -2.06 34.50 -30.88
CA MET A 1 -2.65 34.97 -29.60
C MET A 1 -4.00 34.28 -29.41
N LYS A 2 -4.11 33.48 -28.33
CA LYS A 2 -5.30 33.10 -27.51
C LYS A 2 -6.65 33.00 -28.26
N ASN A 3 -7.27 31.84 -28.53
CA ASN A 3 -7.58 30.67 -27.69
C ASN A 3 -7.92 31.00 -26.22
N ILE A 4 -9.19 31.33 -25.97
CA ILE A 4 -9.86 31.14 -24.67
C ILE A 4 -11.02 30.17 -24.94
N SER A 5 -10.75 28.89 -24.69
CA SER A 5 -11.72 27.80 -24.83
C SER A 5 -12.63 27.73 -23.61
N PHE A 6 -13.89 27.37 -23.87
CA PHE A 6 -14.84 26.48 -23.18
C PHE A 6 -14.67 26.03 -21.70
N ARG A 7 -13.53 26.25 -21.02
CA ARG A 7 -13.31 25.89 -19.60
C ARG A 7 -14.12 26.71 -18.59
N ARG A 8 -14.63 27.90 -18.96
CA ARG A 8 -15.32 28.79 -18.01
C ARG A 8 -16.80 28.48 -17.78
N LEU A 9 -17.43 27.64 -18.61
CA LEU A 9 -18.82 27.22 -18.40
C LEU A 9 -18.94 25.93 -17.57
N LEU A 10 -17.92 25.06 -17.61
CA LEU A 10 -17.86 23.83 -16.78
C LEU A 10 -17.51 24.11 -15.30
N ILE A 11 -16.81 25.20 -15.00
CA ILE A 11 -16.37 25.50 -13.61
C ILE A 11 -17.49 26.14 -12.77
N ARG A 12 -18.47 26.81 -13.37
CA ARG A 12 -19.61 27.38 -12.62
C ARG A 12 -20.72 26.38 -12.28
N MET A 13 -20.81 25.25 -12.98
CA MET A 13 -21.65 24.12 -12.56
C MET A 13 -20.98 23.24 -11.50
N ALA A 14 -19.65 23.23 -11.41
CA ALA A 14 -18.93 22.55 -10.34
C ALA A 14 -18.88 23.36 -9.02
N ALA A 15 -18.89 24.69 -9.08
CA ALA A 15 -18.75 25.55 -7.90
C ALA A 15 -20.06 25.81 -7.12
N ILE A 16 -21.23 25.43 -7.66
CA ILE A 16 -22.50 25.40 -6.89
C ILE A 16 -22.75 24.00 -6.27
N ALA A 17 -21.98 22.97 -6.67
CA ALA A 17 -22.06 21.63 -6.08
C ALA A 17 -21.12 21.41 -4.87
N ALA A 18 -20.19 22.34 -4.58
CA ALA A 18 -19.19 22.16 -3.52
C ALA A 18 -19.50 22.93 -2.22
N ALA A 19 -20.67 23.58 -2.11
CA ALA A 19 -21.15 24.24 -0.89
C ALA A 19 -22.47 23.66 -0.35
N SER A 20 -22.83 22.46 -0.79
CA SER A 20 -23.91 21.64 -0.20
C SER A 20 -23.72 20.18 -0.56
N CYS A 21 -22.64 19.56 -0.05
CA CYS A 21 -22.52 18.12 -0.04
C CYS A 21 -21.59 17.67 1.08
N SER A 22 -21.99 17.90 2.34
CA SER A 22 -21.88 16.80 3.29
C SER A 22 -22.76 15.68 2.74
N VAL A 23 -22.22 14.88 1.81
CA VAL A 23 -22.80 13.56 1.57
C VAL A 23 -22.61 12.88 2.91
N PHE A 24 -23.66 12.87 3.73
CA PHE A 24 -23.81 11.85 4.75
C PHE A 24 -23.52 10.55 4.02
N ALA A 25 -22.34 9.95 4.23
CA ALA A 25 -22.06 8.64 3.68
C ALA A 25 -23.20 7.75 4.18
N GLY A 26 -24.09 7.35 3.26
CA GLY A 26 -25.37 6.75 3.61
C GLY A 26 -25.14 5.59 4.57
N THR A 27 -26.09 5.35 5.47
CA THR A 27 -26.04 4.15 6.30
C THR A 27 -26.08 2.95 5.35
N LEU A 28 -25.08 2.08 5.44
CA LEU A 28 -25.05 0.84 4.68
C LEU A 28 -26.17 -0.08 5.20
N THR A 29 -27.01 -0.59 4.31
CA THR A 29 -28.17 -1.40 4.65
C THR A 29 -28.17 -2.72 3.89
N VAL A 30 -29.07 -3.63 4.25
CA VAL A 30 -29.26 -4.90 3.51
C VAL A 30 -29.63 -4.69 2.04
N ALA A 31 -30.27 -3.57 1.68
CA ALA A 31 -30.69 -3.27 0.32
C ALA A 31 -29.51 -2.93 -0.61
N ASP A 32 -28.36 -2.56 -0.05
CA ASP A 32 -27.14 -2.29 -0.81
C ASP A 32 -26.46 -3.57 -1.30
N PHE A 33 -26.87 -4.75 -0.82
CA PHE A 33 -26.27 -6.04 -1.18
C PHE A 33 -27.12 -6.78 -2.22
N SER A 34 -26.49 -7.21 -3.32
CA SER A 34 -27.10 -8.06 -4.33
C SER A 34 -26.40 -9.41 -4.41
N PHE A 35 -27.16 -10.49 -4.21
CA PHE A 35 -26.74 -11.88 -4.40
C PHE A 35 -27.20 -12.44 -5.76
N ASN A 36 -27.69 -11.58 -6.65
CA ASN A 36 -28.13 -11.93 -8.00
C ASN A 36 -27.13 -11.43 -9.06
N GLY A 37 -27.09 -12.10 -10.21
CA GLY A 37 -26.30 -11.69 -11.37
C GLY A 37 -24.90 -12.31 -11.41
N GLU A 38 -23.96 -11.63 -12.07
CA GLU A 38 -22.61 -12.12 -12.38
C GLU A 38 -21.86 -12.71 -11.17
N TYR A 39 -21.97 -12.06 -10.01
CA TYR A 39 -21.33 -12.47 -8.75
C TYR A 39 -22.39 -12.85 -7.71
N GLY A 40 -23.28 -13.78 -8.08
CA GLY A 40 -24.41 -14.17 -7.23
C GLY A 40 -24.16 -15.41 -6.36
N SER A 41 -25.06 -15.58 -5.39
CA SER A 41 -25.13 -16.73 -4.49
C SER A 41 -26.60 -17.09 -4.27
N LYS A 42 -27.09 -18.12 -4.96
CA LYS A 42 -28.52 -18.44 -5.02
C LYS A 42 -29.02 -18.87 -3.65
N GLY A 43 -30.16 -18.30 -3.23
CA GLY A 43 -30.77 -18.61 -1.94
C GLY A 43 -30.05 -18.01 -0.73
N ALA A 44 -29.03 -17.17 -0.93
CA ALA A 44 -28.41 -16.43 0.16
C ALA A 44 -29.38 -15.37 0.72
N VAL A 45 -29.48 -15.30 2.05
CA VAL A 45 -30.33 -14.34 2.77
C VAL A 45 -29.45 -13.47 3.67
N ILE A 46 -29.51 -12.16 3.49
CA ILE A 46 -28.78 -11.19 4.31
C ILE A 46 -29.69 -10.54 5.35
N SER A 47 -29.13 -10.30 6.54
CA SER A 47 -29.78 -9.61 7.65
C SER A 47 -28.83 -8.61 8.30
N TYR A 48 -29.38 -7.50 8.80
CA TYR A 48 -28.63 -6.50 9.56
C TYR A 48 -28.35 -7.02 10.98
N VAL A 49 -27.14 -6.81 11.49
CA VAL A 49 -26.76 -7.17 12.87
C VAL A 49 -26.46 -5.91 13.68
N SER A 50 -25.54 -5.08 13.19
CA SER A 50 -25.19 -3.78 13.77
C SER A 50 -24.57 -2.89 12.69
N GLU A 51 -24.16 -1.67 13.04
CA GLU A 51 -23.50 -0.79 12.07
C GLU A 51 -22.32 -1.50 11.39
N ASN A 52 -22.33 -1.51 10.05
CA ASN A 52 -21.37 -2.18 9.19
C ASN A 52 -21.19 -3.69 9.43
N ARG A 53 -22.10 -4.34 10.15
CA ARG A 53 -22.08 -5.78 10.42
C ARG A 53 -23.36 -6.44 9.93
N PHE A 54 -23.21 -7.43 9.08
CA PHE A 54 -24.31 -8.17 8.47
C PHE A 54 -24.11 -9.67 8.65
N LYS A 55 -25.23 -10.40 8.63
CA LYS A 55 -25.24 -11.86 8.65
C LYS A 55 -25.85 -12.38 7.35
N VAL A 56 -25.14 -13.27 6.67
CA VAL A 56 -25.55 -13.95 5.44
C VAL A 56 -25.74 -15.43 5.73
N VAL A 57 -26.94 -15.95 5.47
CA VAL A 57 -27.22 -17.39 5.49
C VAL A 57 -27.21 -17.89 4.05
N LEU A 58 -26.31 -18.81 3.72
CA LEU A 58 -26.13 -19.38 2.39
C LEU A 58 -27.22 -20.40 2.05
N GLY A 59 -27.60 -20.46 0.77
CA GLY A 59 -28.40 -21.54 0.21
C GLY A 59 -27.55 -22.78 -0.12
N ALA A 60 -28.22 -23.83 -0.57
CA ALA A 60 -27.59 -25.09 -1.00
C ALA A 60 -27.62 -25.24 -2.53
N ALA A 61 -26.73 -26.08 -3.04
CA ALA A 61 -26.71 -26.45 -4.46
C ALA A 61 -27.93 -27.34 -4.80
N PRO A 62 -28.44 -27.31 -6.04
CA PRO A 62 -29.65 -28.05 -6.41
C PRO A 62 -29.48 -29.56 -6.19
N GLY A 63 -30.35 -30.18 -5.39
CA GLY A 63 -30.29 -31.62 -5.10
C GLY A 63 -29.23 -32.04 -4.08
N HIS A 64 -28.53 -31.08 -3.45
CA HIS A 64 -27.46 -31.34 -2.46
C HIS A 64 -27.60 -30.41 -1.25
N ASP A 65 -28.50 -30.73 -0.33
CA ASP A 65 -28.83 -29.88 0.85
C ASP A 65 -27.65 -29.60 1.78
N ASN A 66 -26.57 -30.39 1.68
CA ASN A 66 -25.34 -30.26 2.44
C ASN A 66 -24.21 -29.54 1.68
N TRP A 67 -24.42 -29.10 0.44
CA TRP A 67 -23.40 -28.42 -0.36
C TRP A 67 -23.69 -26.91 -0.41
N PRO A 68 -22.94 -26.07 0.33
CA PRO A 68 -23.21 -24.65 0.37
C PRO A 68 -22.91 -23.99 -0.98
N ASN A 69 -23.74 -23.02 -1.34
CA ASN A 69 -23.41 -22.08 -2.40
C ASN A 69 -22.31 -21.14 -1.91
N MET A 70 -21.38 -20.79 -2.79
CA MET A 70 -20.26 -19.93 -2.50
C MET A 70 -20.72 -18.50 -2.21
N LEU A 71 -20.12 -17.87 -1.19
CA LEU A 71 -20.42 -16.49 -0.81
C LEU A 71 -19.90 -15.53 -1.87
N GLN A 72 -20.82 -14.93 -2.61
CA GLN A 72 -20.54 -13.91 -3.63
C GLN A 72 -21.68 -12.91 -3.64
N PHE A 73 -21.34 -11.63 -3.77
CA PHE A 73 -22.31 -10.55 -3.84
C PHE A 73 -21.70 -9.27 -4.39
N ILE A 74 -22.54 -8.30 -4.68
CA ILE A 74 -22.16 -6.94 -5.03
C ILE A 74 -22.73 -6.01 -3.97
N ILE A 75 -21.90 -5.12 -3.43
CA ILE A 75 -22.36 -3.92 -2.71
C ILE A 75 -22.53 -2.82 -3.76
N SER A 76 -23.74 -2.31 -3.95
CA SER A 76 -24.05 -1.33 -5.01
C SER A 76 -23.66 0.10 -4.64
N SER A 77 -23.68 0.43 -3.35
CA SER A 77 -23.62 1.79 -2.83
C SER A 77 -23.24 1.82 -1.35
N ASN A 78 -22.90 3.01 -0.84
CA ASN A 78 -22.75 3.31 0.59
C ASN A 78 -21.64 2.52 1.31
N ALA A 79 -20.70 1.90 0.61
CA ALA A 79 -19.58 1.22 1.25
C ALA A 79 -18.45 2.19 1.65
N LEU A 80 -18.29 3.33 0.98
CA LEU A 80 -17.13 4.22 1.12
C LEU A 80 -16.88 4.63 2.59
N GLY A 81 -15.64 4.47 3.04
CA GLY A 81 -15.20 4.82 4.39
C GLY A 81 -15.58 3.81 5.47
N LYS A 82 -16.23 2.68 5.13
CA LYS A 82 -16.75 1.71 6.10
C LYS A 82 -15.87 0.45 6.15
N SER A 83 -15.62 -0.05 7.37
CA SER A 83 -15.06 -1.38 7.61
C SER A 83 -16.21 -2.34 7.82
N ILE A 84 -16.39 -3.31 6.92
CA ILE A 84 -17.61 -4.13 6.84
C ILE A 84 -17.32 -5.55 7.32
N ARG A 85 -18.13 -6.06 8.24
CA ARG A 85 -18.08 -7.44 8.72
C ARG A 85 -19.26 -8.25 8.17
N ILE A 86 -18.97 -9.40 7.59
CA ILE A 86 -19.97 -10.37 7.11
C ILE A 86 -19.84 -11.66 7.90
N ASP A 87 -20.81 -11.93 8.78
CA ASP A 87 -20.99 -13.21 9.43
C ASP A 87 -21.71 -14.16 8.45
N THR A 88 -21.10 -15.30 8.12
CA THR A 88 -21.58 -16.23 7.09
C THR A 88 -22.00 -17.54 7.73
N LEU A 89 -23.21 -17.98 7.41
CA LEU A 89 -23.84 -19.18 7.93
C LEU A 89 -24.22 -20.13 6.83
N PHE A 90 -24.21 -21.43 7.14
CA PHE A 90 -24.86 -22.45 6.32
C PHE A 90 -25.60 -23.43 7.22
N ASN A 91 -26.92 -23.55 7.02
CA ASN A 91 -27.82 -24.31 7.89
C ASN A 91 -27.87 -25.80 7.51
N SER A 92 -26.72 -26.48 7.51
CA SER A 92 -26.66 -27.93 7.37
C SER A 92 -25.57 -28.53 8.26
N ALA A 93 -25.68 -29.83 8.54
CA ALA A 93 -24.74 -30.56 9.39
C ALA A 93 -23.53 -31.13 8.63
N ALA A 94 -23.21 -30.61 7.45
CA ALA A 94 -22.31 -31.24 6.50
C ALA A 94 -20.92 -31.59 7.05
N GLU A 95 -20.51 -32.83 6.83
CA GLU A 95 -19.12 -33.28 6.96
C GLU A 95 -18.26 -32.72 5.79
N TRP A 96 -17.03 -32.32 6.15
CA TRP A 96 -15.82 -31.94 5.41
C TRP A 96 -15.78 -31.55 3.91
N ASP A 97 -16.60 -32.09 3.01
CA ASP A 97 -16.18 -32.18 1.60
C ASP A 97 -16.24 -30.88 0.77
N TYR A 98 -17.06 -29.86 1.13
CA TYR A 98 -17.19 -28.62 0.32
C TYR A 98 -17.52 -27.35 1.13
N HIS A 99 -16.76 -27.02 2.17
CA HIS A 99 -17.07 -25.85 3.01
C HIS A 99 -16.89 -24.51 2.25
N TYR A 100 -17.81 -23.56 2.46
CA TYR A 100 -17.73 -22.22 1.85
C TYR A 100 -16.50 -21.41 2.29
N ASN A 101 -15.93 -21.75 3.45
CA ASN A 101 -14.75 -21.14 4.06
C ASN A 101 -13.46 -21.97 3.89
N HIS A 102 -13.49 -23.06 3.12
CA HIS A 102 -12.33 -23.93 2.89
C HIS A 102 -11.14 -23.19 2.26
N TYR A 103 -11.44 -22.18 1.43
CA TYR A 103 -10.45 -21.39 0.72
C TYR A 103 -10.45 -19.92 1.21
N PHE A 104 -10.24 -18.98 0.30
CA PHE A 104 -10.26 -17.55 0.58
C PHE A 104 -11.40 -16.89 -0.19
N SER A 105 -11.81 -15.70 0.24
CA SER A 105 -12.66 -14.83 -0.56
C SER A 105 -11.81 -13.66 -1.06
N SER A 106 -12.32 -12.86 -1.98
CA SER A 106 -11.67 -11.61 -2.37
C SER A 106 -12.69 -10.52 -2.66
N TYR A 107 -12.20 -9.29 -2.69
CA TYR A 107 -13.00 -8.14 -3.11
C TYR A 107 -12.32 -7.36 -4.22
N SER A 108 -13.10 -6.62 -4.99
CA SER A 108 -12.61 -5.75 -6.06
C SER A 108 -13.51 -4.52 -6.22
N TYR A 109 -12.95 -3.42 -6.71
CA TYR A 109 -13.70 -2.23 -7.09
C TYR A 109 -13.98 -2.17 -8.61
N ASP A 110 -13.10 -2.77 -9.41
CA ASP A 110 -13.06 -2.65 -10.87
C ASP A 110 -13.28 -4.00 -11.61
N ARG A 111 -13.33 -5.11 -10.85
CA ARG A 111 -13.34 -6.52 -11.32
C ARG A 111 -12.04 -6.98 -11.97
N VAL A 112 -11.00 -6.14 -11.94
CA VAL A 112 -9.68 -6.42 -12.49
C VAL A 112 -8.70 -6.65 -11.35
N THR A 113 -8.64 -5.74 -10.39
CA THR A 113 -7.77 -5.86 -9.22
C THR A 113 -8.55 -6.50 -8.08
N TRP A 114 -8.16 -7.72 -7.71
CA TRP A 114 -8.78 -8.49 -6.63
C TRP A 114 -7.86 -8.60 -5.42
N TYR A 115 -8.41 -8.30 -4.24
CA TYR A 115 -7.69 -8.28 -2.97
C TYR A 115 -8.16 -9.45 -2.10
N PRO A 116 -7.26 -10.36 -1.68
CA PRO A 116 -7.64 -11.55 -0.94
C PRO A 116 -8.05 -11.24 0.50
N LEU A 117 -9.03 -12.01 0.99
CA LEU A 117 -9.58 -11.97 2.34
C LEU A 117 -9.60 -13.39 2.93
N THR A 118 -9.33 -13.50 4.22
CA THR A 118 -9.47 -14.74 4.97
C THR A 118 -10.64 -14.67 5.93
N TYR A 119 -11.33 -15.79 6.04
CA TYR A 119 -12.21 -16.09 7.16
C TYR A 119 -11.44 -16.05 8.50
N GLN A 120 -12.12 -15.65 9.57
CA GLN A 120 -11.49 -15.18 10.81
C GLN A 120 -11.87 -16.00 12.06
N ASN A 121 -12.59 -17.12 11.93
CA ASN A 121 -13.05 -17.86 13.10
C ASN A 121 -11.89 -18.31 14.03
N THR A 122 -11.97 -17.94 15.31
CA THR A 122 -11.03 -18.32 16.38
C THR A 122 -11.54 -19.47 17.27
N ASN A 123 -12.80 -19.88 17.12
CA ASN A 123 -13.36 -21.01 17.85
C ASN A 123 -13.14 -22.29 17.05
N TYR A 124 -12.18 -23.11 17.49
CA TYR A 124 -12.02 -24.52 17.12
C TYR A 124 -13.22 -25.38 17.60
N SER A 125 -14.47 -24.89 17.50
CA SER A 125 -15.63 -25.77 17.53
C SER A 125 -15.71 -26.41 16.16
N TRP A 126 -15.60 -27.74 16.14
CA TRP A 126 -15.54 -28.62 14.97
C TRP A 126 -16.85 -28.66 14.14
N GLU A 127 -17.57 -27.54 14.09
CA GLU A 127 -18.77 -27.32 13.29
C GLU A 127 -18.50 -26.12 12.39
N PRO A 128 -18.41 -26.28 11.05
CA PRO A 128 -18.15 -25.21 10.06
C PRO A 128 -19.31 -24.19 9.91
N ARG A 129 -20.09 -24.06 10.98
CA ARG A 129 -21.27 -23.23 11.09
C ARG A 129 -20.78 -21.91 11.69
N ASP A 130 -20.97 -20.82 10.96
CA ASP A 130 -20.80 -19.45 11.48
C ASP A 130 -19.35 -18.92 11.46
N ASP A 131 -18.78 -18.74 10.26
CA ASP A 131 -17.50 -18.03 10.07
C ASP A 131 -17.73 -16.56 9.68
N TRP A 132 -16.73 -15.70 9.75
CA TRP A 132 -16.86 -14.30 9.33
C TRP A 132 -15.66 -13.76 8.59
N ILE A 133 -15.92 -12.76 7.74
CA ILE A 133 -14.90 -11.99 7.03
C ILE A 133 -15.03 -10.51 7.41
N ILE A 134 -13.89 -9.84 7.53
CA ILE A 134 -13.81 -8.39 7.70
C ILE A 134 -13.19 -7.82 6.43
N LEU A 135 -13.95 -6.98 5.73
CA LEU A 135 -13.46 -6.15 4.65
C LEU A 135 -12.72 -4.95 5.25
N PRO A 136 -11.62 -4.47 4.65
CA PRO A 136 -10.91 -3.28 5.12
C PRO A 136 -11.79 -2.02 5.01
N VAL A 137 -11.28 -0.86 5.41
CA VAL A 137 -11.99 0.41 5.17
C VAL A 137 -12.12 0.62 3.67
N MET A 138 -13.36 0.53 3.16
CA MET A 138 -13.66 0.58 1.75
C MET A 138 -13.34 1.97 1.17
N GLN A 139 -12.73 1.97 -0.01
CA GLN A 139 -12.25 3.18 -0.70
C GLN A 139 -13.19 3.63 -1.82
N GLN A 140 -14.25 2.87 -2.09
CA GLN A 140 -15.29 3.17 -3.06
C GLN A 140 -16.63 2.62 -2.57
N ASP A 141 -17.73 3.17 -3.07
CA ASP A 141 -19.09 2.75 -2.69
C ASP A 141 -19.50 1.40 -3.29
N LYS A 142 -19.07 1.12 -4.52
CA LYS A 142 -19.40 -0.12 -5.21
C LYS A 142 -18.28 -1.14 -5.01
N VAL A 143 -18.63 -2.33 -4.54
CA VAL A 143 -17.66 -3.40 -4.21
C VAL A 143 -18.18 -4.73 -4.73
N TYR A 144 -17.33 -5.47 -5.44
CA TYR A 144 -17.60 -6.84 -5.87
C TYR A 144 -16.93 -7.79 -4.88
N PHE A 145 -17.67 -8.77 -4.39
CA PHE A 145 -17.18 -9.78 -3.45
C PHE A 145 -17.30 -11.17 -4.07
N GLY A 146 -16.26 -11.97 -3.93
CA GLY A 146 -16.11 -13.23 -4.64
C GLY A 146 -15.50 -14.36 -3.83
N HIS A 147 -15.91 -15.58 -4.14
CA HIS A 147 -15.21 -16.79 -3.70
C HIS A 147 -13.94 -16.95 -4.52
N MET A 148 -12.80 -17.07 -3.85
CA MET A 148 -11.49 -16.90 -4.46
C MET A 148 -11.48 -15.65 -5.35
N ILE A 149 -10.96 -15.75 -6.58
CA ILE A 149 -11.09 -14.75 -7.63
C ILE A 149 -12.11 -15.31 -8.64
N PRO A 150 -13.37 -14.85 -8.63
CA PRO A 150 -14.42 -15.50 -9.39
C PRO A 150 -14.17 -15.50 -10.89
N MET A 151 -14.53 -16.61 -11.55
CA MET A 151 -14.61 -16.71 -13.00
C MET A 151 -16.09 -16.77 -13.40
N SER A 152 -16.69 -15.62 -13.69
CA SER A 152 -18.07 -15.52 -14.16
C SER A 152 -18.17 -15.82 -15.66
N TYR A 153 -19.38 -16.08 -16.16
CA TYR A 153 -19.62 -16.18 -17.60
C TYR A 153 -19.23 -14.86 -18.30
N GLU A 154 -19.63 -13.73 -17.73
CA GLU A 154 -19.33 -12.41 -18.26
C GLU A 154 -17.82 -12.11 -18.28
N GLU A 155 -17.04 -12.62 -17.34
CA GLU A 155 -15.57 -12.57 -17.38
C GLU A 155 -15.00 -13.41 -18.54
N THR A 156 -15.54 -14.61 -18.79
CA THR A 156 -15.13 -15.41 -19.97
C THR A 156 -15.43 -14.68 -21.29
N ILE A 157 -16.53 -13.92 -21.36
CA ILE A 157 -16.84 -13.05 -22.51
C ILE A 157 -15.85 -11.90 -22.61
N ARG A 158 -15.49 -11.25 -21.49
CA ARG A 158 -14.47 -10.19 -21.50
C ARG A 158 -13.11 -10.71 -21.98
N ILE A 159 -12.73 -11.92 -21.60
CA ILE A 159 -11.52 -12.59 -22.12
C ILE A 159 -11.66 -12.88 -23.62
N ALA A 160 -12.82 -13.34 -24.08
CA ALA A 160 -13.10 -13.50 -25.51
C ALA A 160 -12.95 -12.19 -26.28
N ASP A 161 -13.54 -11.10 -25.78
CA ASP A 161 -13.44 -9.77 -26.40
C ASP A 161 -12.01 -9.24 -26.42
N LYS A 162 -11.20 -9.51 -25.38
CA LYS A 162 -9.78 -9.13 -25.34
C LYS A 162 -8.98 -9.78 -26.47
N TYR A 163 -9.28 -11.02 -26.82
CA TYR A 163 -8.46 -11.81 -27.76
C TYR A 163 -9.08 -12.06 -29.13
N LYS A 164 -10.34 -11.66 -29.38
CA LYS A 164 -11.04 -11.94 -30.64
C LYS A 164 -10.35 -11.44 -31.92
N ASN A 165 -9.53 -10.39 -31.80
CA ASN A 165 -8.79 -9.80 -32.93
C ASN A 165 -7.36 -10.33 -33.06
N ASN A 166 -6.92 -11.22 -32.17
CA ASN A 166 -5.59 -11.82 -32.28
C ASN A 166 -5.61 -12.87 -33.41
N PRO A 167 -4.71 -12.80 -34.41
CA PRO A 167 -4.73 -13.70 -35.57
C PRO A 167 -4.48 -15.18 -35.20
N CYS A 168 -3.90 -15.45 -34.03
CA CYS A 168 -3.65 -16.81 -33.55
C CYS A 168 -4.80 -17.38 -32.69
N VAL A 169 -5.91 -16.65 -32.51
CA VAL A 169 -7.02 -17.05 -31.64
C VAL A 169 -8.30 -17.26 -32.45
N PHE A 170 -8.89 -18.43 -32.33
CA PHE A 170 -10.20 -18.75 -32.91
C PHE A 170 -11.19 -19.10 -31.81
N ILE A 171 -12.28 -18.35 -31.71
CA ILE A 171 -13.29 -18.54 -30.67
C ILE A 171 -14.50 -19.21 -31.31
N THR A 172 -14.86 -20.39 -30.83
CA THR A 172 -15.98 -21.18 -31.35
C THR A 172 -17.03 -21.38 -30.25
N ASN A 173 -18.29 -21.11 -30.55
CA ASN A 173 -19.40 -21.59 -29.73
C ASN A 173 -19.62 -23.09 -30.00
N ILE A 174 -19.40 -23.93 -28.99
CA ILE A 174 -19.48 -25.39 -29.15
C ILE A 174 -20.88 -25.96 -28.84
N GLY A 175 -21.75 -25.15 -28.23
CA GLY A 175 -23.12 -25.50 -27.87
C GLY A 175 -23.63 -24.66 -26.71
N GLN A 176 -24.79 -25.04 -26.17
CA GLN A 176 -25.44 -24.30 -25.08
C GLN A 176 -25.56 -25.13 -23.81
N SER A 177 -25.51 -24.47 -22.67
CA SER A 177 -25.78 -25.02 -21.34
C SER A 177 -27.29 -25.22 -21.11
N ALA A 178 -27.66 -25.77 -19.94
CA ALA A 178 -29.05 -26.06 -19.60
C ALA A 178 -29.97 -24.82 -19.59
N GLU A 179 -29.47 -23.62 -19.23
CA GLU A 179 -30.22 -22.36 -19.32
C GLU A 179 -29.92 -21.56 -20.61
N GLY A 180 -29.28 -22.18 -21.61
CA GLY A 180 -29.11 -21.60 -22.95
C GLY A 180 -27.89 -20.68 -23.13
N ARG A 181 -26.97 -20.59 -22.16
CA ARG A 181 -25.72 -19.84 -22.34
C ARG A 181 -24.77 -20.58 -23.27
N ASN A 182 -24.07 -19.84 -24.11
CA ASN A 182 -23.08 -20.41 -25.02
C ASN A 182 -21.88 -20.94 -24.23
N ILE A 183 -21.33 -22.06 -24.66
CA ILE A 183 -20.05 -22.58 -24.16
C ILE A 183 -19.01 -22.28 -25.23
N TYR A 184 -17.97 -21.53 -24.86
CA TYR A 184 -16.94 -21.09 -25.79
C TYR A 184 -15.67 -21.93 -25.65
N ARG A 185 -15.12 -22.33 -26.80
CA ARG A 185 -13.79 -22.89 -26.93
C ARG A 185 -12.86 -21.90 -27.62
N PHE A 186 -11.74 -21.61 -26.98
CA PHE A 186 -10.65 -20.82 -27.54
C PHE A 186 -9.65 -21.77 -28.16
N VAL A 187 -9.32 -21.58 -29.43
CA VAL A 187 -8.28 -22.36 -30.13
C VAL A 187 -7.11 -21.43 -30.40
N ILE A 188 -5.93 -21.80 -29.89
CA ILE A 188 -4.69 -21.03 -30.04
C ILE A 188 -3.71 -21.83 -30.91
N THR A 189 -3.39 -21.29 -32.08
CA THR A 189 -2.40 -21.84 -33.02
C THR A 189 -2.01 -20.79 -34.04
N ASP A 190 -0.83 -20.91 -34.66
CA ASP A 190 -0.43 -20.00 -35.73
C ASP A 190 -1.16 -20.37 -37.05
N PRO A 191 -2.04 -19.51 -37.60
CA PRO A 191 -2.72 -19.80 -38.87
C PRO A 191 -1.76 -19.99 -40.04
N ASN A 192 -0.60 -19.32 -39.99
CA ASN A 192 0.38 -19.26 -41.07
C ASN A 192 1.57 -20.17 -40.82
N SER A 193 1.48 -21.08 -39.85
CA SER A 193 2.60 -21.93 -39.51
C SER A 193 3.01 -22.82 -40.70
N PRO A 194 4.33 -22.97 -40.94
CA PRO A 194 4.87 -23.82 -41.99
C PRO A 194 4.65 -25.31 -41.72
N VAL A 195 4.24 -25.68 -40.50
CA VAL A 195 3.93 -27.06 -40.14
C VAL A 195 2.48 -27.37 -40.54
N PRO A 196 2.23 -28.39 -41.38
CA PRO A 196 0.86 -28.83 -41.70
C PRO A 196 0.06 -29.11 -40.43
N ARG A 197 -1.23 -28.72 -40.40
CA ARG A 197 -2.07 -28.89 -39.20
C ARG A 197 -2.14 -30.35 -38.72
N THR A 198 -2.07 -31.31 -39.64
CA THR A 198 -1.99 -32.76 -39.34
C THR A 198 -0.76 -33.16 -38.55
N ASN A 199 0.32 -32.37 -38.64
CA ASN A 199 1.60 -32.65 -38.01
C ASN A 199 1.79 -31.88 -36.69
N ARG A 200 0.79 -31.10 -36.26
CA ARG A 200 0.79 -30.36 -34.99
C ARG A 200 0.21 -31.18 -33.85
N TRP A 201 0.66 -30.93 -32.62
CA TRP A 201 0.15 -31.55 -31.41
C TRP A 201 -1.15 -30.88 -30.95
N GLY A 202 -2.24 -31.64 -30.85
CA GLY A 202 -3.52 -31.17 -30.36
C GLY A 202 -3.61 -31.34 -28.85
N MET A 203 -3.95 -30.28 -28.12
CA MET A 203 -4.09 -30.28 -26.65
C MET A 203 -5.44 -29.69 -26.26
N TYR A 204 -6.16 -30.34 -25.34
CA TYR A 204 -7.47 -29.86 -24.87
C TYR A 204 -7.39 -29.57 -23.37
N PHE A 205 -7.64 -28.32 -22.98
CA PHE A 205 -7.62 -27.83 -21.61
C PHE A 205 -9.01 -27.38 -21.20
N SER A 206 -9.39 -27.70 -19.96
CA SER A 206 -10.75 -27.47 -19.50
C SER A 206 -10.80 -27.19 -18.00
N GLN A 207 -11.91 -26.56 -17.58
CA GLN A 207 -12.33 -26.48 -16.20
C GLN A 207 -13.82 -26.85 -16.17
N VAL A 208 -14.15 -27.92 -15.43
CA VAL A 208 -15.49 -28.50 -15.43
C VAL A 208 -16.34 -28.12 -14.21
N HIS A 209 -15.71 -27.79 -13.08
CA HIS A 209 -16.41 -27.42 -11.85
C HIS A 209 -16.49 -25.89 -11.68
N PRO A 210 -17.68 -25.28 -11.70
CA PRO A 210 -17.85 -23.82 -11.78
C PRO A 210 -17.17 -23.01 -10.66
N GLY A 211 -17.14 -23.51 -9.42
CA GLY A 211 -16.53 -22.81 -8.28
C GLY A 211 -15.01 -22.97 -8.17
N GLU A 212 -14.38 -23.78 -9.02
CA GLU A 212 -12.94 -23.97 -9.02
C GLU A 212 -12.26 -22.86 -9.84
N CYS A 213 -12.49 -21.60 -9.46
CA CYS A 213 -12.16 -20.43 -10.29
C CYS A 213 -10.65 -20.25 -10.53
N ASN A 214 -9.82 -20.58 -9.53
CA ASN A 214 -8.37 -20.57 -9.69
C ASN A 214 -7.88 -21.48 -10.83
N ALA A 215 -8.50 -22.64 -11.06
CA ALA A 215 -8.19 -23.50 -12.20
C ALA A 215 -8.47 -22.82 -13.55
N ALA A 216 -9.55 -22.04 -13.65
CA ALA A 216 -9.83 -21.25 -14.84
C ALA A 216 -8.76 -20.15 -15.05
N TRP A 217 -8.31 -19.49 -13.99
CA TRP A 217 -7.21 -18.51 -14.09
C TRP A 217 -5.87 -19.14 -14.48
N ARG A 218 -5.61 -20.40 -14.11
CA ARG A 218 -4.46 -21.15 -14.63
C ARG A 218 -4.58 -21.39 -16.13
N ASN A 219 -5.76 -21.79 -16.62
CA ASN A 219 -6.01 -21.89 -18.08
C ASN A 219 -5.76 -20.56 -18.80
N VAL A 220 -6.18 -19.44 -18.21
CA VAL A 220 -5.89 -18.09 -18.76
C VAL A 220 -4.38 -17.82 -18.80
N GLY A 221 -3.62 -18.20 -17.78
CA GLY A 221 -2.15 -18.09 -17.77
C GLY A 221 -1.49 -18.90 -18.90
N MET A 222 -1.99 -20.11 -19.16
CA MET A 222 -1.53 -20.93 -20.30
C MET A 222 -1.78 -20.21 -21.64
N MET A 223 -2.98 -19.66 -21.82
CA MET A 223 -3.35 -18.90 -23.02
C MET A 223 -2.48 -17.65 -23.18
N GLU A 224 -2.29 -16.88 -22.11
CA GLU A 224 -1.50 -15.63 -22.12
C GLU A 224 -0.04 -15.88 -22.50
N TRP A 225 0.58 -16.94 -21.97
CA TRP A 225 1.93 -17.33 -22.38
C TRP A 225 2.00 -17.71 -23.86
N LEU A 226 1.05 -18.55 -24.32
CA LEU A 226 0.99 -18.96 -25.72
C LEU A 226 0.81 -17.78 -26.68
N LEU A 227 0.20 -16.68 -26.23
CA LEU A 227 -0.04 -15.48 -27.04
C LEU A 227 1.06 -14.41 -26.90
N GLY A 228 2.08 -14.65 -26.07
CA GLY A 228 3.20 -13.74 -25.89
C GLY A 228 4.13 -13.65 -27.11
N ASP A 229 4.96 -12.61 -27.08
CA ASP A 229 5.88 -12.22 -28.17
C ASP A 229 7.25 -12.92 -28.11
N THR A 230 7.38 -13.96 -27.28
CA THR A 230 8.62 -14.74 -27.19
C THR A 230 8.71 -15.75 -28.34
N GLU A 231 9.93 -16.06 -28.77
CA GLU A 231 10.14 -17.08 -29.79
C GLU A 231 9.69 -18.46 -29.31
N ALA A 232 9.83 -18.76 -28.01
CA ALA A 232 9.32 -20.00 -27.43
C ALA A 232 7.79 -20.13 -27.55
N ALA A 233 7.06 -19.04 -27.31
CA ALA A 233 5.61 -19.02 -27.49
C ALA A 233 5.22 -19.12 -28.97
N ALA A 234 5.91 -18.38 -29.86
CA ALA A 234 5.69 -18.47 -31.31
C ALA A 234 5.96 -19.88 -31.84
N ASP A 235 7.05 -20.52 -31.41
CA ASP A 235 7.39 -21.89 -31.75
C ASP A 235 6.35 -22.90 -31.28
N ALA A 236 5.90 -22.76 -30.03
CA ALA A 236 4.80 -23.56 -29.51
C ALA A 236 3.54 -23.41 -30.39
N ARG A 237 3.14 -22.18 -30.75
CA ARG A 237 1.98 -21.95 -31.64
C ARG A 237 2.13 -22.57 -33.02
N ARG A 238 3.35 -22.64 -33.57
CA ARG A 238 3.59 -23.25 -34.90
C ARG A 238 3.38 -24.76 -34.90
N ARG A 239 3.69 -25.42 -33.78
CA ARG A 239 3.72 -26.89 -33.67
C ARG A 239 2.57 -27.48 -32.85
N THR A 240 1.74 -26.63 -32.24
CA THR A 240 0.61 -27.07 -31.40
C THR A 240 -0.70 -26.40 -31.81
N ILE A 241 -1.80 -27.06 -31.47
CA ILE A 241 -3.17 -26.54 -31.55
C ILE A 241 -3.78 -26.74 -30.16
N CYS A 242 -3.87 -25.66 -29.40
CA CYS A 242 -4.32 -25.70 -28.01
C CYS A 242 -5.77 -25.22 -27.91
N HIS A 243 -6.64 -26.08 -27.39
CA HIS A 243 -8.07 -25.83 -27.20
C HIS A 243 -8.34 -25.56 -25.71
N PHE A 244 -9.04 -24.48 -25.38
CA PHE A 244 -9.37 -24.12 -24.00
C PHE A 244 -10.87 -23.92 -23.83
N VAL A 245 -11.47 -24.56 -22.83
CA VAL A 245 -12.80 -24.25 -22.31
C VAL A 245 -12.63 -23.75 -20.88
N LEU A 246 -12.76 -22.43 -20.69
CA LEU A 246 -12.48 -21.78 -19.40
C LEU A 246 -13.56 -22.05 -18.34
N LEU A 247 -14.79 -22.30 -18.77
CA LEU A 247 -15.94 -22.52 -17.89
C LEU A 247 -16.94 -23.45 -18.61
N ALA A 248 -16.94 -24.74 -18.23
CA ALA A 248 -17.86 -25.72 -18.82
C ALA A 248 -19.31 -25.54 -18.39
N SER A 249 -19.53 -24.98 -17.19
CA SER A 249 -20.85 -24.78 -16.59
C SER A 249 -21.14 -23.29 -16.38
N PRO A 250 -21.38 -22.53 -17.47
CA PRO A 250 -21.52 -21.08 -17.41
C PRO A 250 -22.73 -20.61 -16.60
N ASP A 251 -23.76 -21.44 -16.46
CA ASP A 251 -24.96 -21.08 -15.71
C ASP A 251 -24.77 -21.04 -14.20
N SER A 252 -23.89 -21.90 -13.72
CA SER A 252 -23.70 -22.19 -12.31
C SER A 252 -22.93 -21.10 -11.58
N ALA A 253 -22.06 -20.38 -12.30
CA ALA A 253 -21.24 -19.31 -11.74
C ALA A 253 -22.07 -18.17 -11.13
N LYS A 254 -23.15 -17.74 -11.81
CA LYS A 254 -24.06 -16.68 -11.31
C LYS A 254 -24.86 -17.09 -10.06
N TYR A 255 -24.90 -18.38 -9.75
CA TYR A 255 -25.60 -18.92 -8.58
C TYR A 255 -24.66 -19.27 -7.43
N GLY A 256 -23.34 -19.15 -7.63
CA GLY A 256 -22.35 -19.55 -6.64
C GLY A 256 -22.26 -21.06 -6.45
N PHE A 257 -22.70 -21.89 -7.41
CA PHE A 257 -22.54 -23.33 -7.28
C PHE A 257 -21.08 -23.73 -7.43
N TYR A 258 -20.58 -24.59 -6.55
CA TYR A 258 -19.18 -24.99 -6.58
C TYR A 258 -18.92 -26.12 -7.58
N ARG A 259 -19.70 -27.21 -7.49
CA ARG A 259 -19.38 -28.49 -8.14
C ARG A 259 -20.37 -28.92 -9.22
N VAL A 260 -21.63 -28.52 -9.08
CA VAL A 260 -22.73 -29.00 -9.94
C VAL A 260 -23.16 -27.98 -10.97
N ASN A 261 -23.83 -28.45 -12.02
CA ASN A 261 -24.59 -27.59 -12.90
C ASN A 261 -25.96 -27.19 -12.33
N THR A 262 -26.78 -26.47 -13.10
CA THR A 262 -28.12 -26.03 -12.68
C THR A 262 -29.13 -27.17 -12.50
N LEU A 263 -28.83 -28.36 -13.02
CA LEU A 263 -29.61 -29.58 -12.81
C LEU A 263 -29.16 -30.39 -11.59
N GLY A 264 -28.17 -29.90 -10.83
CA GLY A 264 -27.65 -30.60 -9.65
C GLY A 264 -26.67 -31.75 -9.96
N VAL A 265 -26.20 -31.85 -11.19
CA VAL A 265 -25.30 -32.93 -11.62
C VAL A 265 -23.84 -32.49 -11.45
N ASP A 266 -23.02 -33.31 -10.79
CA ASP A 266 -21.56 -33.15 -10.77
C ASP A 266 -21.03 -33.27 -12.21
N MET A 267 -20.50 -32.16 -12.72
CA MET A 267 -20.03 -32.05 -14.09
C MET A 267 -18.95 -33.08 -14.43
N ASN A 268 -18.10 -33.46 -13.48
CA ASN A 268 -17.03 -34.44 -13.69
C ASN A 268 -17.48 -35.90 -13.47
N GLN A 269 -18.79 -36.16 -13.44
CA GLN A 269 -19.37 -37.51 -13.39
C GLN A 269 -20.29 -37.83 -14.57
N SER A 270 -20.42 -36.89 -15.53
CA SER A 270 -21.36 -37.00 -16.63
C SER A 270 -20.73 -37.40 -17.97
N TYR A 271 -19.45 -37.76 -18.03
CA TYR A 271 -18.76 -38.18 -19.27
C TYR A 271 -18.78 -39.69 -19.46
N ARG A 272 -18.50 -40.21 -20.67
CA ARG A 272 -18.66 -41.66 -20.95
C ARG A 272 -17.54 -42.19 -21.85
N SER A 273 -17.05 -43.40 -21.58
CA SER A 273 -16.10 -44.09 -22.47
C SER A 273 -16.71 -44.55 -23.79
N ALA A 274 -18.04 -44.72 -23.85
CA ALA A 274 -18.77 -45.14 -25.04
C ALA A 274 -19.08 -43.99 -26.02
N GLY A 275 -18.79 -42.73 -25.64
CA GLY A 275 -19.10 -41.54 -26.45
C GLY A 275 -20.25 -40.69 -25.92
N SER A 276 -20.46 -39.56 -26.59
CA SER A 276 -21.44 -38.56 -26.22
C SER A 276 -22.87 -39.06 -26.44
N SER A 277 -23.74 -38.82 -25.46
CA SER A 277 -25.16 -39.21 -25.51
C SER A 277 -26.00 -38.16 -24.83
N ALA A 278 -26.84 -37.46 -25.61
CA ALA A 278 -27.77 -36.46 -25.08
C ALA A 278 -28.79 -37.05 -24.10
N ALA A 279 -29.04 -38.37 -24.17
CA ALA A 279 -29.95 -39.06 -23.25
C ALA A 279 -29.29 -39.48 -21.93
N ALA A 280 -27.95 -39.62 -21.89
CA ALA A 280 -27.23 -40.17 -20.74
C ALA A 280 -26.31 -39.15 -20.04
N GLN A 281 -26.29 -37.91 -20.51
CA GLN A 281 -25.42 -36.83 -20.04
C GLN A 281 -26.21 -35.53 -19.88
N THR A 282 -25.72 -34.66 -19.00
CA THR A 282 -26.21 -33.28 -18.92
C THR A 282 -25.84 -32.48 -20.18
N PRO A 283 -26.60 -31.43 -20.58
CA PRO A 283 -26.33 -30.67 -21.80
C PRO A 283 -24.89 -30.19 -21.95
N GLU A 284 -24.29 -29.67 -20.88
CA GLU A 284 -22.92 -29.16 -20.88
C GLU A 284 -21.89 -30.28 -21.15
N ALA A 285 -22.03 -31.43 -20.46
CA ALA A 285 -21.13 -32.56 -20.62
C ALA A 285 -21.27 -33.20 -22.01
N TYR A 286 -22.50 -33.32 -22.51
CA TYR A 286 -22.78 -33.75 -23.87
C TYR A 286 -22.12 -32.83 -24.90
N VAL A 287 -22.29 -31.52 -24.77
CA VAL A 287 -21.70 -30.51 -25.68
C VAL A 287 -20.17 -30.60 -25.68
N MET A 288 -19.54 -30.68 -24.51
CA MET A 288 -18.09 -30.80 -24.40
C MET A 288 -17.56 -32.10 -25.03
N GLN A 289 -18.18 -33.24 -24.73
CA GLN A 289 -17.72 -34.52 -25.28
C GLN A 289 -17.95 -34.61 -26.79
N ARG A 290 -19.10 -34.12 -27.27
CA ARG A 290 -19.40 -34.04 -28.70
C ARG A 290 -18.45 -33.10 -29.45
N ASP A 291 -18.02 -32.02 -28.81
CA ASP A 291 -16.99 -31.14 -29.37
C ASP A 291 -15.66 -31.87 -29.55
N LEU A 292 -15.21 -32.60 -28.52
CA LEU A 292 -14.00 -33.42 -28.62
C LEU A 292 -14.14 -34.50 -29.71
N GLU A 293 -15.28 -35.20 -29.80
CA GLU A 293 -15.59 -36.15 -30.87
C GLU A 293 -15.46 -35.53 -32.26
N ARG A 294 -15.97 -34.31 -32.45
CA ARG A 294 -15.83 -33.59 -33.72
C ARG A 294 -14.38 -33.31 -34.06
N ILE A 295 -13.55 -32.91 -33.09
CA ILE A 295 -12.11 -32.71 -33.33
C ILE A 295 -11.45 -34.05 -33.68
N MET A 296 -11.75 -35.11 -32.93
CA MET A 296 -11.13 -36.43 -33.11
C MET A 296 -11.52 -37.10 -34.43
N ALA A 297 -12.64 -36.71 -35.03
CA ALA A 297 -13.05 -37.09 -36.38
C ALA A 297 -12.27 -36.37 -37.49
N THR A 298 -11.53 -35.30 -37.18
CA THR A 298 -10.64 -34.61 -38.13
C THR A 298 -9.24 -35.22 -38.16
N SER A 299 -8.40 -34.71 -39.06
CA SER A 299 -6.97 -35.00 -39.08
C SER A 299 -6.18 -34.30 -37.97
N GLU A 300 -6.79 -33.41 -37.20
CA GLU A 300 -6.17 -32.59 -36.13
C GLU A 300 -6.44 -33.18 -34.74
N LYS A 301 -6.15 -34.47 -34.59
CA LYS A 301 -6.47 -35.22 -33.37
C LYS A 301 -5.76 -34.65 -32.14
N ILE A 302 -6.51 -34.59 -31.03
CA ILE A 302 -6.01 -34.31 -29.70
C ILE A 302 -5.17 -35.48 -29.22
N THR A 303 -4.04 -35.19 -28.55
CA THR A 303 -3.15 -36.19 -27.93
C THR A 303 -3.20 -36.14 -26.41
N ILE A 304 -3.59 -35.00 -25.84
CA ILE A 304 -3.77 -34.79 -24.41
C ILE A 304 -5.09 -34.09 -24.13
N ASN A 305 -5.88 -34.67 -23.22
CA ASN A 305 -6.98 -34.00 -22.55
C ASN A 305 -6.60 -33.69 -21.10
N TRP A 306 -6.72 -32.42 -20.71
CA TRP A 306 -6.23 -31.87 -19.46
C TRP A 306 -7.35 -31.14 -18.72
N ASN A 307 -7.72 -31.65 -17.56
CA ASN A 307 -8.79 -31.10 -16.73
C ASN A 307 -8.21 -30.41 -15.50
N ASN A 308 -8.36 -29.09 -15.39
CA ASN A 308 -7.84 -28.32 -14.26
C ASN A 308 -8.91 -28.16 -13.17
N HIS A 309 -8.50 -28.45 -11.93
CA HIS A 309 -9.30 -28.49 -10.71
C HIS A 309 -8.62 -27.76 -9.55
N ASN A 310 -9.37 -27.37 -8.51
CA ASN A 310 -8.78 -26.77 -7.30
C ASN A 310 -8.57 -27.78 -6.18
N SER A 311 -7.44 -27.66 -5.49
CA SER A 311 -7.20 -28.26 -4.17
C SER A 311 -6.30 -27.33 -3.35
N GLU A 312 -6.19 -27.55 -2.03
CA GLU A 312 -5.52 -26.61 -1.10
C GLU A 312 -4.05 -26.31 -1.40
N LEU A 313 -3.35 -27.26 -2.00
CA LEU A 313 -1.91 -27.23 -2.11
C LEU A 313 -1.48 -26.51 -3.41
N ARG A 314 -0.18 -26.53 -3.72
CA ARG A 314 0.38 -26.10 -5.02
C ARG A 314 -0.09 -27.04 -6.14
N VAL A 315 0.34 -26.87 -7.38
CA VAL A 315 -0.22 -27.67 -8.50
C VAL A 315 0.28 -29.13 -8.47
N TYR A 316 -0.63 -30.09 -8.71
CA TYR A 316 -0.37 -31.52 -8.88
C TYR A 316 -0.90 -31.96 -10.24
N ASN A 317 -0.08 -32.69 -11.01
CA ASN A 317 -0.53 -33.25 -12.28
C ASN A 317 -0.75 -34.75 -12.14
N HIS A 318 -2.00 -35.20 -12.17
CA HIS A 318 -2.34 -36.60 -12.05
C HIS A 318 -2.64 -37.25 -13.40
N PRO A 319 -1.78 -38.15 -13.91
CA PRO A 319 -2.10 -38.93 -15.09
C PRO A 319 -3.16 -39.99 -14.75
N VAL A 320 -4.37 -39.84 -15.26
CA VAL A 320 -5.44 -40.86 -15.09
C VAL A 320 -5.45 -41.88 -16.22
N LYS A 321 -4.89 -41.53 -17.37
CA LYS A 321 -4.61 -42.43 -18.49
C LYS A 321 -3.42 -41.90 -19.28
N ILE A 322 -2.48 -42.78 -19.63
CA ILE A 322 -1.38 -42.45 -20.52
C ILE A 322 -1.61 -43.11 -21.88
N GLY A 323 -1.71 -42.28 -22.92
CA GLY A 323 -1.78 -42.72 -24.32
C GLY A 323 -0.40 -43.04 -24.88
N SER A 324 -0.37 -43.71 -26.03
CA SER A 324 0.86 -44.19 -26.68
C SER A 324 1.85 -43.06 -27.01
N GLU A 325 1.37 -41.86 -27.30
CA GLU A 325 2.20 -40.74 -27.72
C GLU A 325 3.18 -40.30 -26.63
N ILE A 326 2.72 -40.22 -25.38
CA ILE A 326 3.60 -39.86 -24.26
C ILE A 326 4.66 -40.94 -24.07
N SER A 327 4.28 -42.22 -24.18
CA SER A 327 5.23 -43.33 -24.08
C SER A 327 6.32 -43.27 -25.15
N ILE A 328 5.96 -42.97 -26.40
CA ILE A 328 6.90 -42.85 -27.53
C ILE A 328 7.85 -41.66 -27.34
N LEU A 329 7.36 -40.54 -26.78
CA LEU A 329 8.13 -39.31 -26.58
C LEU A 329 9.03 -39.31 -25.34
N GLY A 330 9.12 -40.43 -24.60
CA GLY A 330 10.00 -40.56 -23.42
C GLY A 330 9.29 -40.71 -22.08
N GLY A 331 7.96 -40.87 -22.10
CA GLY A 331 7.15 -41.21 -20.94
C GLY A 331 6.89 -40.06 -19.96
N THR A 332 6.13 -40.36 -18.90
CA THR A 332 5.72 -39.39 -17.89
C THR A 332 6.89 -38.84 -17.06
N ASN A 333 7.96 -39.61 -16.88
CA ASN A 333 9.16 -39.15 -16.17
C ASN A 333 9.84 -37.97 -16.88
N LEU A 334 9.94 -38.04 -18.22
CA LEU A 334 10.51 -36.96 -19.01
C LEU A 334 9.59 -35.73 -19.01
N LEU A 335 8.27 -35.94 -19.15
CA LEU A 335 7.30 -34.87 -19.03
C LEU A 335 7.38 -34.16 -17.66
N ALA A 336 7.52 -34.92 -16.58
CA ALA A 336 7.70 -34.39 -15.23
C ALA A 336 8.98 -33.56 -15.09
N ALA A 337 10.07 -33.96 -15.77
CA ALA A 337 11.31 -33.19 -15.81
C ALA A 337 11.13 -31.83 -16.50
N TYR A 338 10.39 -31.78 -17.62
CA TYR A 338 10.07 -30.53 -18.29
C TYR A 338 9.22 -29.60 -17.43
N PHE A 339 8.23 -30.12 -16.68
CA PHE A 339 7.47 -29.30 -15.74
C PHE A 339 8.35 -28.66 -14.67
N ARG A 340 9.26 -29.43 -14.06
CA ARG A 340 10.22 -28.91 -13.08
C ARG A 340 11.13 -27.85 -13.67
N GLN A 341 11.59 -28.04 -14.90
CA GLN A 341 12.45 -27.08 -15.59
C GLN A 341 11.72 -25.77 -15.93
N SER A 342 10.42 -25.84 -16.25
CA SER A 342 9.62 -24.67 -16.59
C SER A 342 9.13 -23.86 -15.38
N ASP A 343 9.10 -24.45 -14.19
CA ASP A 343 8.52 -23.86 -12.99
C ASP A 343 9.53 -23.09 -12.14
N LEU A 344 9.87 -21.88 -12.57
CA LEU A 344 10.88 -21.04 -11.91
C LEU A 344 10.45 -20.53 -10.52
N LEU A 345 9.15 -20.53 -10.22
CA LEU A 345 8.60 -20.01 -8.97
C LEU A 345 8.11 -21.11 -8.01
N ASN A 346 8.39 -22.38 -8.31
CA ASN A 346 8.00 -23.52 -7.47
C ASN A 346 6.49 -23.53 -7.17
N THR A 347 5.69 -23.33 -8.23
CA THR A 347 4.23 -23.31 -8.20
C THR A 347 3.61 -24.69 -8.39
N ILE A 348 4.36 -25.65 -8.94
CA ILE A 348 4.02 -27.06 -9.12
C ILE A 348 4.69 -27.83 -7.98
N TYR A 349 3.89 -28.49 -7.14
CA TYR A 349 4.40 -29.32 -6.06
C TYR A 349 4.77 -30.72 -6.54
N ASP A 350 3.84 -31.40 -7.19
CA ASP A 350 4.11 -32.69 -7.81
C ASP A 350 3.85 -32.62 -9.32
N PRO A 351 4.90 -32.64 -10.14
CA PRO A 351 4.75 -32.60 -11.58
C PRO A 351 4.16 -33.89 -12.16
N MET A 352 4.10 -35.00 -11.40
CA MET A 352 3.53 -36.28 -11.83
C MET A 352 3.07 -37.15 -10.64
N ASP A 353 1.86 -36.90 -10.16
CA ASP A 353 1.27 -37.60 -9.01
C ASP A 353 0.37 -38.76 -9.46
N ASN A 354 0.83 -40.00 -9.28
CA ASN A 354 0.12 -41.21 -9.68
C ASN A 354 -0.96 -41.68 -8.68
N SER A 355 -1.40 -40.84 -7.74
CA SER A 355 -2.39 -41.19 -6.72
C SER A 355 -3.83 -41.29 -7.22
N LYS A 356 -4.16 -40.73 -8.39
CA LYS A 356 -5.51 -40.78 -8.96
C LYS A 356 -5.64 -41.94 -9.94
N SER A 357 -6.79 -42.61 -9.88
CA SER A 357 -7.12 -43.74 -10.76
C SER A 357 -8.04 -43.33 -11.91
N LEU A 358 -8.09 -44.16 -12.96
CA LEU A 358 -8.98 -43.97 -14.09
C LEU A 358 -10.45 -44.09 -13.67
N ILE A 359 -11.23 -43.03 -13.92
CA ILE A 359 -12.68 -43.02 -13.72
C ILE A 359 -13.37 -42.86 -15.07
N GLY A 360 -14.06 -43.90 -15.54
CA GLY A 360 -14.68 -43.91 -16.88
C GLY A 360 -15.79 -42.87 -17.09
N SER A 361 -16.31 -42.28 -16.01
CA SER A 361 -17.33 -41.23 -16.02
C SER A 361 -16.80 -39.79 -15.94
N SER A 362 -15.50 -39.60 -15.73
CA SER A 362 -14.88 -38.28 -15.58
C SER A 362 -14.40 -37.70 -16.90
N TRP A 363 -14.19 -36.37 -16.96
CA TRP A 363 -13.71 -35.72 -18.19
C TRP A 363 -12.32 -36.19 -18.57
N ALA A 364 -11.42 -36.35 -17.59
CA ALA A 364 -10.05 -36.81 -17.82
C ALA A 364 -9.99 -38.34 -18.07
N GLY A 365 -11.05 -39.10 -17.77
CA GLY A 365 -11.07 -40.55 -17.94
C GLY A 365 -11.88 -41.03 -19.13
N GLY A 366 -13.19 -40.75 -19.17
CA GLY A 366 -14.13 -41.28 -20.15
C GLY A 366 -13.72 -41.04 -21.60
N PRO A 367 -13.64 -39.77 -22.07
CA PRO A 367 -13.20 -39.46 -23.43
C PRO A 367 -11.77 -39.94 -23.74
N CYS A 368 -10.88 -39.97 -22.75
CA CYS A 368 -9.53 -40.49 -22.94
C CYS A 368 -9.52 -42.00 -23.19
N VAL A 369 -10.40 -42.77 -22.54
CA VAL A 369 -10.64 -44.19 -22.86
C VAL A 369 -11.25 -44.33 -24.24
N GLN A 370 -12.24 -43.50 -24.59
CA GLN A 370 -12.90 -43.53 -25.89
C GLN A 370 -11.90 -43.41 -27.05
N PHE A 371 -10.90 -42.54 -26.92
CA PHE A 371 -9.96 -42.25 -28.01
C PHE A 371 -8.55 -42.84 -27.85
N GLY A 372 -8.25 -43.46 -26.70
CA GLY A 372 -6.90 -43.96 -26.41
C GLY A 372 -5.86 -42.86 -26.16
N ILE A 373 -6.28 -41.62 -25.92
CA ILE A 373 -5.39 -40.46 -25.70
C ILE A 373 -5.03 -40.33 -24.22
N SER A 374 -4.02 -39.52 -23.92
CA SER A 374 -3.64 -39.23 -22.53
C SER A 374 -4.67 -38.33 -21.85
N GLY A 375 -4.96 -38.61 -20.59
CA GLY A 375 -5.88 -37.89 -19.74
C GLY A 375 -5.22 -37.48 -18.44
N PHE A 376 -5.32 -36.19 -18.09
CA PHE A 376 -4.77 -35.63 -16.87
C PHE A 376 -5.84 -34.93 -16.06
N LEU A 377 -5.83 -35.22 -14.76
CA LEU A 377 -6.55 -34.47 -13.74
C LEU A 377 -5.50 -33.62 -13.01
N CYS A 378 -5.58 -32.32 -13.15
CA CYS A 378 -4.62 -31.39 -12.56
C CYS A 378 -5.27 -30.65 -11.40
N GLU A 379 -4.82 -30.89 -10.18
CA GLU A 379 -5.38 -30.28 -8.95
C GLU A 379 -4.44 -29.19 -8.41
N GLY A 380 -4.94 -28.42 -7.44
CA GLY A 380 -4.14 -27.45 -6.69
C GLY A 380 -4.48 -25.99 -6.96
N GLY A 381 -3.65 -25.12 -6.40
CA GLY A 381 -3.76 -23.66 -6.52
C GLY A 381 -4.88 -23.04 -5.69
N GLY A 382 -5.59 -23.78 -4.85
CA GLY A 382 -6.66 -23.26 -3.99
C GLY A 382 -6.18 -22.22 -2.98
N ARG A 383 -4.89 -22.24 -2.61
CA ARG A 383 -4.23 -21.21 -1.79
C ARG A 383 -3.51 -20.11 -2.60
N PHE A 384 -3.59 -20.12 -3.93
CA PHE A 384 -3.08 -19.03 -4.75
C PHE A 384 -4.03 -17.83 -4.68
N ARG A 385 -3.65 -16.85 -3.86
CA ARG A 385 -4.48 -15.71 -3.48
C ARG A 385 -4.56 -14.58 -4.52
N THR A 386 -3.80 -14.69 -5.61
CA THR A 386 -3.74 -13.66 -6.66
C THR A 386 -3.92 -14.27 -8.04
N MET A 387 -4.43 -13.48 -9.00
CA MET A 387 -4.46 -13.90 -10.40
C MET A 387 -3.05 -14.14 -10.94
N TYR A 388 -2.09 -13.32 -10.51
CA TYR A 388 -0.70 -13.44 -10.92
C TYR A 388 -0.15 -14.84 -10.62
N THR A 389 -0.25 -15.30 -9.37
CA THR A 389 0.25 -16.64 -8.98
C THR A 389 -0.44 -17.77 -9.74
N ASN A 390 -1.76 -17.68 -9.95
CA ASN A 390 -2.48 -18.65 -10.78
C ASN A 390 -1.98 -18.65 -12.23
N LYS A 391 -1.87 -17.47 -12.84
CA LYS A 391 -1.41 -17.35 -14.23
C LYS A 391 0.02 -17.85 -14.40
N THR A 392 0.92 -17.56 -13.46
CA THR A 392 2.30 -18.07 -13.49
C THR A 392 2.36 -19.60 -13.36
N ALA A 393 1.50 -20.20 -12.52
CA ALA A 393 1.41 -21.65 -12.46
C ALA A 393 0.93 -22.25 -13.79
N GLY A 394 -0.08 -21.63 -14.42
CA GLY A 394 -0.53 -22.00 -15.76
C GLY A 394 0.56 -21.88 -16.83
N GLU A 395 1.30 -20.78 -16.81
CA GLU A 395 2.46 -20.57 -17.69
C GLU A 395 3.49 -21.70 -17.55
N ALA A 396 3.87 -22.04 -16.30
CA ALA A 396 4.83 -23.11 -16.05
C ALA A 396 4.34 -24.43 -16.65
N THR A 397 3.07 -24.79 -16.43
CA THR A 397 2.48 -26.01 -17.00
C THR A 397 2.53 -26.02 -18.53
N ILE A 398 2.09 -24.96 -19.22
CA ILE A 398 2.08 -24.99 -20.70
C ILE A 398 3.49 -24.96 -21.31
N ARG A 399 4.45 -24.30 -20.64
CA ARG A 399 5.86 -24.33 -21.03
C ARG A 399 6.44 -25.74 -20.95
N GLY A 400 6.19 -26.44 -19.84
CA GLY A 400 6.63 -27.83 -19.68
C GLY A 400 6.01 -28.75 -20.74
N LEU A 401 4.71 -28.63 -21.01
CA LEU A 401 4.03 -29.41 -22.05
C LEU A 401 4.60 -29.13 -23.45
N THR A 402 4.73 -27.88 -23.84
CA THR A 402 5.20 -27.51 -25.18
C THR A 402 6.68 -27.81 -25.41
N ALA A 403 7.47 -27.87 -24.32
CA ALA A 403 8.85 -28.36 -24.34
C ALA A 403 8.92 -29.89 -24.49
N PHE A 404 8.04 -30.64 -23.84
CA PHE A 404 7.93 -32.10 -24.07
C PHE A 404 7.53 -32.41 -25.51
N TYR A 405 6.61 -31.63 -26.06
CA TYR A 405 6.15 -31.74 -27.45
C TYR A 405 6.98 -30.90 -28.43
N LYS A 406 8.30 -30.75 -28.26
CA LYS A 406 9.15 -29.82 -29.05
C LYS A 406 9.24 -30.13 -30.55
N ASN A 407 9.08 -31.38 -30.97
CA ASN A 407 9.12 -31.76 -32.39
C ASN A 407 7.73 -31.77 -33.03
N THR A 408 7.62 -31.93 -34.35
CA THR A 408 6.33 -32.19 -35.05
C THR A 408 6.01 -33.69 -35.06
N LYS A 409 4.77 -34.07 -35.40
CA LYS A 409 4.35 -35.49 -35.45
C LYS A 409 5.00 -36.31 -36.59
N SER A 410 5.54 -35.67 -37.64
CA SER A 410 5.97 -36.34 -38.89
C SER A 410 7.45 -36.20 -39.26
N GLY A 411 8.24 -35.37 -38.57
CA GLY A 411 9.67 -35.21 -38.85
C GLY A 411 10.07 -34.39 -40.10
N GLU A 412 9.16 -33.61 -40.71
CA GLU A 412 9.47 -32.60 -41.76
C GLU A 412 10.60 -31.63 -41.34
N PRO A 413 11.41 -31.06 -42.27
CA PRO A 413 12.73 -30.53 -41.97
C PRO A 413 12.66 -29.43 -40.92
N VAL A 414 13.22 -29.74 -39.76
CA VAL A 414 13.37 -28.80 -38.66
C VAL A 414 14.27 -27.67 -39.14
N VAL A 415 13.70 -26.48 -39.32
CA VAL A 415 14.50 -25.27 -39.48
C VAL A 415 15.12 -24.99 -38.11
N PRO A 416 16.46 -24.90 -38.00
CA PRO A 416 17.08 -24.75 -36.71
C PRO A 416 16.66 -23.45 -36.07
N ILE A 417 16.33 -23.53 -34.79
CA ILE A 417 15.93 -22.37 -33.99
C ILE A 417 17.10 -22.03 -33.09
N ILE A 418 17.36 -20.73 -32.96
CA ILE A 418 18.31 -20.25 -31.95
C ILE A 418 17.61 -20.26 -30.59
N THR A 419 18.13 -21.05 -29.67
CA THR A 419 17.68 -21.14 -28.28
C THR A 419 18.69 -20.50 -27.34
N GLY A 420 18.36 -20.39 -26.05
CA GLY A 420 19.23 -19.72 -25.06
C GLY A 420 19.24 -18.19 -25.16
N VAL A 421 18.44 -17.62 -26.06
CA VAL A 421 18.20 -16.17 -26.16
C VAL A 421 17.32 -15.72 -25.00
N LEU A 422 17.76 -14.72 -24.26
CA LEU A 422 16.94 -14.08 -23.24
C LEU A 422 15.98 -13.05 -23.88
N PRO A 423 14.80 -12.78 -23.28
CA PRO A 423 13.99 -11.64 -23.70
C PRO A 423 14.78 -10.33 -23.56
N SER A 424 14.39 -9.32 -24.34
CA SER A 424 14.88 -7.96 -24.12
C SER A 424 14.65 -7.56 -22.67
N LEU A 425 15.71 -7.10 -22.01
CA LEU A 425 15.68 -6.76 -20.60
C LEU A 425 16.64 -5.62 -20.30
N THR A 426 16.32 -4.90 -19.24
CA THR A 426 17.23 -3.97 -18.55
C THR A 426 17.69 -4.64 -17.25
N THR A 427 18.97 -4.56 -16.94
CA THR A 427 19.57 -5.13 -15.72
C THR A 427 20.78 -4.31 -15.29
N ASN A 428 21.18 -4.39 -14.03
CA ASN A 428 22.39 -3.78 -13.51
C ASN A 428 23.58 -4.75 -13.40
N LYS A 429 23.50 -5.91 -14.05
CA LYS A 429 24.58 -6.89 -14.05
C LYS A 429 24.91 -7.28 -15.47
N ALA A 430 26.20 -7.16 -15.81
CA ALA A 430 26.71 -7.80 -17.00
C ALA A 430 26.41 -9.30 -16.94
N PHE A 431 26.02 -9.86 -18.07
CA PHE A 431 25.66 -11.26 -18.17
C PHE A 431 26.14 -11.82 -19.51
N THR A 432 26.15 -13.13 -19.61
CA THR A 432 26.49 -13.83 -20.83
C THR A 432 25.24 -14.49 -21.37
N ILE A 433 24.95 -14.26 -22.64
CA ILE A 433 23.93 -15.02 -23.36
C ILE A 433 24.64 -16.19 -24.02
N THR A 434 24.23 -17.40 -23.69
CA THR A 434 24.65 -18.57 -24.44
C THR A 434 23.57 -18.86 -25.47
N LEU A 435 23.87 -18.60 -26.74
CA LEU A 435 23.01 -19.01 -27.83
C LEU A 435 23.31 -20.46 -28.16
N ASP A 436 22.26 -21.26 -28.30
CA ASP A 436 22.33 -22.60 -28.85
C ASP A 436 21.56 -22.64 -30.16
N VAL A 437 21.82 -23.65 -30.99
CA VAL A 437 21.01 -23.91 -32.16
C VAL A 437 20.52 -25.35 -32.11
N THR A 438 19.25 -25.57 -32.46
CA THR A 438 18.63 -26.89 -32.31
C THR A 438 19.16 -27.95 -33.27
N ALA A 439 19.80 -27.55 -34.37
CA ALA A 439 20.46 -28.41 -35.36
C ALA A 439 21.37 -27.57 -36.28
N ASP A 440 22.32 -28.19 -36.97
CA ASP A 440 23.13 -27.58 -38.02
C ASP A 440 23.82 -26.26 -37.61
N TYR A 441 23.35 -25.11 -38.12
CA TYR A 441 24.04 -23.82 -38.00
C TYR A 441 23.15 -22.73 -37.41
N GLY A 442 23.73 -21.97 -36.49
CA GLY A 442 23.19 -20.71 -36.01
C GLY A 442 24.02 -19.52 -36.49
N TYR A 443 23.40 -18.35 -36.58
CA TYR A 443 24.03 -17.09 -36.98
C TYR A 443 23.62 -15.99 -36.02
N TRP A 444 24.57 -15.14 -35.61
CA TRP A 444 24.29 -13.99 -34.75
C TRP A 444 25.16 -12.78 -35.06
N SER A 445 24.70 -11.58 -34.74
CA SER A 445 25.51 -10.36 -34.72
C SER A 445 25.09 -9.42 -33.61
N THR A 446 25.97 -8.51 -33.22
CA THR A 446 25.67 -7.45 -32.26
C THR A 446 25.79 -6.08 -32.91
N ASN A 447 24.91 -5.16 -32.52
CA ASN A 447 24.91 -3.74 -32.89
C ASN A 447 25.01 -3.48 -34.41
N GLY A 448 24.31 -4.29 -35.20
CA GLY A 448 24.29 -4.18 -36.67
C GLY A 448 25.58 -4.67 -37.36
N GLY A 449 26.48 -5.32 -36.65
CA GLY A 449 27.69 -5.91 -37.22
C GLY A 449 27.43 -7.15 -38.10
N SER A 450 28.51 -7.70 -38.66
CA SER A 450 28.48 -8.91 -39.49
C SER A 450 28.05 -10.15 -38.71
N TYR A 451 27.27 -11.02 -39.35
CA TYR A 451 26.84 -12.29 -38.77
C TYR A 451 27.99 -13.27 -38.61
N ARG A 452 28.06 -13.90 -37.44
CA ARG A 452 28.99 -14.96 -37.06
C ARG A 452 28.24 -16.28 -36.96
N GLN A 453 28.79 -17.32 -37.56
CA GLN A 453 28.21 -18.66 -37.56
C GLN A 453 28.65 -19.44 -36.30
N PHE A 454 27.78 -20.30 -35.79
CA PHE A 454 28.08 -21.28 -34.74
C PHE A 454 27.29 -22.57 -34.97
N THR A 455 27.62 -23.63 -34.24
CA THR A 455 26.97 -24.95 -34.31
C THR A 455 26.33 -25.30 -32.96
N THR A 456 25.81 -26.52 -32.80
CA THR A 456 25.16 -27.01 -31.58
C THR A 456 26.02 -26.93 -30.30
N SER A 457 27.32 -26.65 -30.41
CA SER A 457 28.22 -26.44 -29.25
C SER A 457 27.95 -25.13 -28.49
N GLY A 458 26.98 -24.34 -28.94
CA GLY A 458 26.60 -23.07 -28.35
C GLY A 458 27.65 -21.96 -28.56
N VAL A 459 27.25 -20.71 -28.38
CA VAL A 459 28.15 -19.55 -28.39
C VAL A 459 27.79 -18.59 -27.27
N SER A 460 28.80 -18.25 -26.48
CA SER A 460 28.67 -17.30 -25.38
C SER A 460 28.96 -15.88 -25.84
N ILE A 461 27.99 -15.00 -25.63
CA ILE A 461 28.01 -13.59 -26.01
C ILE A 461 27.96 -12.76 -24.73
N PRO A 462 29.07 -12.10 -24.34
CA PRO A 462 29.06 -11.23 -23.18
C PRO A 462 28.27 -9.95 -23.49
N ILE A 463 27.35 -9.60 -22.60
CA ILE A 463 26.57 -8.36 -22.60
C ILE A 463 27.05 -7.54 -21.40
N ALA A 464 27.91 -6.55 -21.67
CA ALA A 464 28.47 -5.66 -20.65
C ALA A 464 27.97 -4.20 -20.77
N ALA A 465 27.24 -3.89 -21.84
CA ALA A 465 26.65 -2.59 -22.11
C ALA A 465 25.39 -2.78 -22.98
N THR A 466 24.66 -1.70 -23.25
CA THR A 466 23.50 -1.74 -24.14
C THR A 466 23.85 -2.36 -25.48
N THR A 467 23.23 -3.49 -25.79
CA THR A 467 23.57 -4.34 -26.93
C THR A 467 22.31 -4.78 -27.64
N THR A 468 22.26 -4.59 -28.96
CA THR A 468 21.25 -5.19 -29.83
C THR A 468 21.81 -6.44 -30.48
N LEU A 469 21.25 -7.59 -30.16
CA LEU A 469 21.59 -8.91 -30.71
C LEU A 469 20.61 -9.28 -31.84
N SER A 470 21.14 -9.60 -33.01
CA SER A 470 20.39 -10.14 -34.15
C SER A 470 20.77 -11.60 -34.37
N TYR A 471 19.83 -12.50 -34.69
CA TYR A 471 20.14 -13.93 -34.86
C TYR A 471 19.13 -14.71 -35.71
N TYR A 472 19.57 -15.81 -36.32
CA TYR A 472 18.74 -16.79 -37.04
C TYR A 472 19.44 -18.16 -37.13
N GLY A 473 18.69 -19.25 -37.36
CA GLY A 473 19.24 -20.58 -37.62
C GLY A 473 19.10 -20.98 -39.09
N ARG A 474 19.91 -21.93 -39.56
CA ARG A 474 19.88 -22.45 -40.93
C ARG A 474 20.26 -23.92 -40.96
N ASN A 475 19.47 -24.75 -41.63
CA ASN A 475 19.79 -26.17 -41.78
C ASN A 475 20.87 -26.42 -42.85
N ALA A 476 21.42 -27.63 -42.87
CA ALA A 476 22.38 -28.09 -43.87
C ALA A 476 21.82 -28.05 -45.32
N GLY A 477 20.50 -28.07 -45.47
CA GLY A 477 19.79 -27.92 -46.74
C GLY A 477 19.58 -26.47 -47.20
N GLY A 478 20.05 -25.47 -46.44
CA GLY A 478 20.00 -24.04 -46.79
C GLY A 478 18.75 -23.28 -46.32
N TYR A 479 17.78 -23.93 -45.69
CA TYR A 479 16.57 -23.29 -45.17
C TYR A 479 16.88 -22.53 -43.87
N SER A 480 16.50 -21.26 -43.80
CA SER A 480 16.79 -20.39 -42.66
C SER A 480 15.52 -20.04 -41.87
N SER A 481 15.65 -19.89 -40.55
CA SER A 481 14.63 -19.27 -39.73
C SER A 481 14.57 -17.77 -40.03
N VAL A 482 13.49 -17.11 -39.61
CA VAL A 482 13.43 -15.64 -39.63
C VAL A 482 14.53 -15.03 -38.75
N THR A 483 15.05 -13.87 -39.19
CA THR A 483 15.98 -13.07 -38.40
C THR A 483 15.25 -12.37 -37.27
N ASN A 484 15.68 -12.63 -36.04
CA ASN A 484 15.15 -12.03 -34.84
C ASN A 484 16.12 -11.00 -34.27
N THR A 485 15.59 -10.02 -33.54
CA THR A 485 16.38 -9.01 -32.82
C THR A 485 15.95 -8.90 -31.36
N ARG A 486 16.93 -8.66 -30.48
CA ARG A 486 16.74 -8.40 -29.05
C ARG A 486 17.67 -7.27 -28.60
N THR A 487 17.15 -6.32 -27.85
CA THR A 487 17.95 -5.28 -27.19
C THR A 487 18.05 -5.57 -25.69
N TYR A 488 19.26 -5.51 -25.15
CA TYR A 488 19.56 -5.65 -23.73
C TYR A 488 20.23 -4.37 -23.26
N THR A 489 19.80 -3.84 -22.12
CA THR A 489 20.34 -2.61 -21.53
C THR A 489 21.02 -2.95 -20.21
N ILE A 490 22.26 -2.49 -20.02
CA ILE A 490 22.93 -2.56 -18.72
C ILE A 490 22.82 -1.19 -18.06
N ASP A 491 22.00 -1.10 -17.02
CA ASP A 491 21.72 0.11 -16.26
C ASP A 491 22.40 0.03 -14.89
N MET A 492 23.47 0.79 -14.71
CA MET A 492 24.28 0.82 -13.49
C MET A 492 24.07 2.13 -12.70
N ASP A 493 23.24 3.03 -13.23
CA ASP A 493 23.14 4.38 -12.70
C ASP A 493 22.13 4.40 -11.55
N ALA A 494 22.56 4.90 -10.41
CA ALA A 494 21.66 5.05 -9.27
C ALA A 494 20.76 6.29 -9.45
N PRO A 495 19.47 6.22 -9.09
CA PRO A 495 18.61 7.39 -9.11
C PRO A 495 19.10 8.47 -8.15
N THR A 496 18.88 9.72 -8.49
CA THR A 496 19.20 10.89 -7.67
C THR A 496 17.93 11.50 -7.10
N VAL A 497 17.99 11.91 -5.84
CA VAL A 497 16.93 12.68 -5.17
C VAL A 497 17.42 14.11 -4.96
N SER A 498 16.60 15.07 -5.36
CA SER A 498 16.89 16.51 -5.40
C SER A 498 15.75 17.32 -4.76
N GLY A 499 15.90 18.65 -4.71
CA GLY A 499 14.93 19.56 -4.08
C GLY A 499 15.06 19.71 -2.56
N VAL A 500 16.05 19.05 -1.95
CA VAL A 500 16.30 19.09 -0.51
C VAL A 500 17.26 20.24 -0.14
N PRO A 501 16.82 21.23 0.66
CA PRO A 501 17.68 22.33 1.09
C PRO A 501 18.76 21.87 2.08
N GLU A 502 19.83 22.66 2.19
CA GLU A 502 20.90 22.42 3.16
C GLU A 502 20.42 22.45 4.61
N SER A 503 21.10 21.70 5.48
CA SER A 503 20.83 21.69 6.92
C SER A 503 20.87 23.10 7.48
N CYS A 504 19.89 23.46 8.30
CA CYS A 504 19.80 24.80 8.85
C CYS A 504 19.15 24.82 10.23
N THR A 505 19.34 25.92 10.93
CA THR A 505 18.50 26.27 12.09
C THR A 505 17.41 27.20 11.58
N THR A 506 16.15 26.82 11.79
CA THR A 506 14.98 27.62 11.44
C THR A 506 14.15 27.93 12.68
N ASN A 507 13.27 28.89 12.55
CA ASN A 507 12.25 29.24 13.52
C ASN A 507 10.87 29.29 12.86
N ARG A 508 10.67 28.66 11.70
CA ARG A 508 9.39 28.64 11.00
C ARG A 508 9.18 27.30 10.30
N PRO A 509 7.94 26.79 10.28
CA PRO A 509 7.60 25.68 9.41
C PRO A 509 7.88 26.02 7.95
N PHE A 510 8.37 25.05 7.19
CA PHE A 510 8.67 25.20 5.76
C PHE A 510 8.40 23.91 5.00
N ALA A 511 8.36 23.99 3.67
CA ALA A 511 8.16 22.84 2.79
C ALA A 511 9.48 22.45 2.11
N ILE A 512 9.72 21.15 2.02
CA ILE A 512 10.80 20.53 1.22
C ILE A 512 10.14 19.85 0.04
N THR A 513 10.73 19.99 -1.15
CA THR A 513 10.28 19.24 -2.33
C THR A 513 11.22 18.06 -2.53
N LEU A 514 10.67 16.87 -2.72
CA LEU A 514 11.46 15.68 -3.02
C LEU A 514 11.25 15.27 -4.47
N ASP A 515 12.29 15.41 -5.28
CA ASP A 515 12.26 15.11 -6.71
C ASP A 515 13.24 13.99 -7.03
N VAL A 516 12.74 12.88 -7.57
CA VAL A 516 13.58 11.77 -8.02
C VAL A 516 13.62 11.69 -9.55
N ASN A 517 14.80 11.51 -10.12
CA ASN A 517 14.96 11.41 -11.59
C ASN A 517 14.39 10.12 -12.19
N GLU A 518 14.15 9.10 -11.36
CA GLU A 518 13.55 7.80 -11.71
C GLU A 518 12.57 7.38 -10.60
N ASN A 519 11.45 6.72 -10.91
CA ASN A 519 10.25 6.54 -10.05
C ASN A 519 10.40 5.82 -8.68
N HIS A 520 11.58 5.81 -8.06
CA HIS A 520 11.91 5.02 -6.88
C HIS A 520 12.85 5.76 -5.91
N GLY A 521 12.43 6.93 -5.43
CA GLY A 521 13.09 7.62 -4.32
C GLY A 521 12.47 7.27 -2.98
N TYR A 522 13.26 7.36 -1.90
CA TYR A 522 12.83 7.03 -0.54
C TYR A 522 13.30 8.09 0.45
N TRP A 523 12.48 8.36 1.47
CA TRP A 523 12.80 9.32 2.52
C TRP A 523 12.28 8.86 3.90
N SER A 524 12.90 9.35 4.96
CA SER A 524 12.48 9.10 6.35
C SER A 524 12.77 10.34 7.20
N ILE A 525 11.92 10.59 8.20
CA ILE A 525 12.12 11.64 9.19
C ILE A 525 12.34 11.02 10.57
N ASN A 526 13.28 11.58 11.33
CA ASN A 526 13.54 11.28 12.74
C ASN A 526 13.74 9.79 13.04
N GLY A 527 14.39 9.06 12.12
CA GLY A 527 14.67 7.63 12.28
C GLY A 527 13.46 6.71 12.08
N GLY A 528 12.35 7.22 11.56
CA GLY A 528 11.20 6.41 11.17
C GLY A 528 11.46 5.48 9.99
N ALA A 529 10.46 4.68 9.62
CA ALA A 529 10.54 3.84 8.42
C ALA A 529 10.65 4.70 7.16
N TYR A 530 11.42 4.23 6.18
CA TYR A 530 11.48 4.88 4.86
C TYR A 530 10.14 4.78 4.14
N GLN A 531 9.70 5.91 3.60
CA GLN A 531 8.54 6.06 2.75
C GLN A 531 8.99 6.28 1.31
N GLN A 532 8.24 5.74 0.36
CA GLN A 532 8.52 5.93 -1.06
C GLN A 532 8.01 7.30 -1.51
N ILE A 533 8.77 7.98 -2.37
CA ILE A 533 8.34 9.16 -3.13
C ILE A 533 7.40 8.65 -4.22
N THR A 534 6.08 8.78 -4.01
CA THR A 534 5.06 8.34 -4.96
C THR A 534 4.73 9.41 -6.01
N THR A 535 5.14 10.65 -5.79
CA THR A 535 4.85 11.78 -6.67
C THR A 535 6.01 12.78 -6.60
N ASN A 536 6.72 12.97 -7.72
CA ASN A 536 7.72 14.02 -7.83
C ASN A 536 7.08 15.39 -7.63
N GLY A 537 7.79 16.27 -6.95
CA GLY A 537 7.27 17.59 -6.58
C GLY A 537 6.39 17.60 -5.33
N ALA A 538 6.18 16.45 -4.67
CA ALA A 538 5.39 16.41 -3.44
C ALA A 538 6.11 17.15 -2.30
N ALA A 539 5.37 18.01 -1.61
CA ALA A 539 5.88 18.79 -0.50
C ALA A 539 5.86 17.97 0.79
N LEU A 540 7.03 17.85 1.43
CA LEU A 540 7.20 17.41 2.80
C LEU A 540 7.24 18.63 3.72
N TYR A 541 6.29 18.74 4.65
CA TYR A 541 6.22 19.87 5.58
C TYR A 541 7.03 19.60 6.86
N ILE A 542 7.99 20.47 7.14
CA ILE A 542 8.85 20.43 8.33
C ILE A 542 8.38 21.52 9.29
N ASP A 543 7.82 21.13 10.43
CA ASP A 543 7.25 22.03 11.44
C ASP A 543 7.96 21.96 12.81
N ARG A 544 8.92 21.04 12.95
CA ARG A 544 9.67 20.76 14.18
C ARG A 544 11.09 20.32 13.84
N THR A 545 11.94 20.25 14.86
CA THR A 545 13.30 19.70 14.70
C THR A 545 13.23 18.34 14.02
N THR A 546 13.83 18.24 12.83
CA THR A 546 13.69 17.08 11.96
C THR A 546 15.03 16.70 11.35
N THR A 547 15.39 15.43 11.48
CA THR A 547 16.43 14.80 10.68
C THR A 547 15.78 14.07 9.51
N LEU A 548 16.00 14.58 8.29
CA LEU A 548 15.54 13.97 7.05
C LEU A 548 16.65 13.09 6.47
N ARG A 549 16.34 11.82 6.21
CA ARG A 549 17.20 10.90 5.45
C ARG A 549 16.55 10.57 4.13
N TYR A 550 17.31 10.50 3.05
CA TYR A 550 16.76 10.18 1.73
C TYR A 550 17.78 9.56 0.78
N TYR A 551 17.32 8.74 -0.15
CA TYR A 551 18.12 8.11 -1.21
C TYR A 551 17.25 7.73 -2.41
N GLY A 552 17.85 7.58 -3.58
CA GLY A 552 17.23 6.98 -4.76
C GLY A 552 17.61 5.51 -4.87
N MET A 553 16.71 4.63 -5.30
CA MET A 553 17.03 3.24 -5.59
C MET A 553 16.13 2.72 -6.69
N ASP A 554 16.69 2.36 -7.85
CA ASP A 554 15.89 1.90 -8.98
C ASP A 554 15.26 0.51 -8.74
N ALA A 555 14.49 0.02 -9.73
CA ALA A 555 13.88 -1.31 -9.68
C ALA A 555 14.92 -2.46 -9.76
N PHE A 556 16.18 -2.15 -10.05
CA PHE A 556 17.28 -3.10 -10.22
C PHE A 556 18.22 -3.13 -8.99
N GLY A 557 17.97 -2.27 -7.99
CA GLY A 557 18.71 -2.20 -6.73
C GLY A 557 19.93 -1.29 -6.78
N ASN A 558 20.10 -0.46 -7.81
CA ASN A 558 21.12 0.58 -7.83
C ASN A 558 20.68 1.70 -6.89
N ALA A 559 21.30 1.78 -5.72
CA ALA A 559 20.98 2.77 -4.71
C ALA A 559 22.01 3.90 -4.68
N SER A 560 21.54 5.14 -4.60
CA SER A 560 22.40 6.28 -4.28
C SER A 560 22.84 6.21 -2.83
N ALA A 561 23.88 6.96 -2.48
CA ALA A 561 24.21 7.20 -1.09
C ALA A 561 22.99 7.77 -0.34
N THR A 562 22.80 7.32 0.90
CA THR A 562 21.82 7.94 1.80
C THR A 562 22.34 9.29 2.24
N ASN A 563 21.59 10.34 1.90
CA ASN A 563 21.85 11.69 2.35
C ASN A 563 21.09 11.95 3.65
N THR A 564 21.69 12.74 4.53
CA THR A 564 21.07 13.17 5.80
C THR A 564 21.12 14.69 5.89
N LYS A 565 19.98 15.31 6.15
CA LYS A 565 19.86 16.75 6.45
C LYS A 565 19.19 16.93 7.79
N SER A 566 19.62 17.94 8.52
CA SER A 566 19.12 18.26 9.86
C SER A 566 18.59 19.68 9.88
N TYR A 567 17.33 19.82 10.27
CA TYR A 567 16.64 21.10 10.40
C TYR A 567 16.31 21.29 11.88
N ALA A 568 17.08 22.16 12.54
CA ALA A 568 16.92 22.42 13.97
C ALA A 568 15.93 23.58 14.19
N PHE A 569 14.92 23.40 15.02
CA PHE A 569 14.02 24.49 15.40
C PHE A 569 14.54 25.19 16.66
N SER A 570 14.88 26.47 16.53
CA SER A 570 15.51 27.27 17.60
C SER A 570 14.62 27.49 18.82
N VAL A 571 13.32 27.38 18.69
CA VAL A 571 12.41 27.03 19.77
C VAL A 571 11.33 26.31 19.01
N ALA A 572 11.11 25.03 19.28
CA ALA A 572 9.84 24.47 18.85
C ALA A 572 8.73 25.34 19.45
N GLY A 573 7.57 25.44 18.80
CA GLY A 573 6.36 26.02 19.39
C GLY A 573 5.93 25.22 20.62
N CYS A 574 6.76 25.23 21.65
CA CYS A 574 6.62 24.50 22.89
C CYS A 574 5.59 25.25 23.69
N VAL A 575 4.43 24.63 23.84
CA VAL A 575 3.50 24.95 24.90
C VAL A 575 4.12 24.38 26.18
N TYR A 576 4.52 25.27 27.07
CA TYR A 576 4.88 24.96 28.43
C TYR A 576 3.62 25.08 29.27
N GLU A 577 2.94 23.94 29.45
CA GLU A 577 1.68 23.88 30.19
C GLU A 577 1.85 24.42 31.63
N GLY A 578 0.78 24.95 32.20
CA GLY A 578 0.78 25.53 33.53
C GLY A 578 1.15 24.51 34.60
N GLU A 579 0.71 23.25 34.44
CA GLU A 579 0.97 22.15 35.36
C GLU A 579 2.44 21.69 35.42
N ILE A 580 3.28 22.11 34.48
CA ILE A 580 4.72 21.78 34.50
C ILE A 580 5.56 22.93 35.10
N ALA A 581 4.94 24.03 35.51
CA ALA A 581 5.63 25.14 36.13
C ALA A 581 6.06 24.83 37.57
N THR A 582 7.19 25.41 37.98
CA THR A 582 7.56 25.47 39.40
C THR A 582 6.77 26.60 40.06
N LEU A 583 5.90 26.26 41.01
CA LEU A 583 4.99 27.18 41.67
C LEU A 583 5.52 27.68 43.01
N TYR A 584 5.23 28.93 43.34
CA TYR A 584 5.40 29.51 44.66
C TYR A 584 4.14 30.28 45.03
N ARG A 585 3.44 29.83 46.08
CA ARG A 585 2.15 30.40 46.51
C ARG A 585 1.11 30.41 45.36
N ALA A 586 1.00 29.28 44.67
CA ALA A 586 0.03 29.01 43.62
C ALA A 586 -0.25 27.50 43.57
N GLY A 587 -1.36 27.08 42.97
CA GLY A 587 -1.74 25.67 42.80
C GLY A 587 -2.17 25.36 41.36
N ILE A 588 -2.36 24.08 41.07
CA ILE A 588 -2.97 23.62 39.81
C ILE A 588 -4.45 23.31 40.05
N ALA A 589 -5.30 23.84 39.18
CA ALA A 589 -6.74 23.64 39.19
C ALA A 589 -7.23 23.13 37.83
N ALA A 590 -8.46 22.59 37.81
CA ALA A 590 -9.10 22.00 36.63
C ALA A 590 -10.62 22.28 36.60
N ASN A 591 -11.07 23.25 37.39
CA ASN A 591 -12.49 23.53 37.64
C ASN A 591 -13.12 24.54 36.66
N GLN A 592 -12.39 24.95 35.62
CA GLN A 592 -12.89 25.82 34.55
C GLN A 592 -12.79 25.08 33.21
N SER A 593 -13.65 25.35 32.24
CA SER A 593 -13.57 24.71 30.92
C SER A 593 -12.62 25.45 29.97
N GLY A 594 -12.07 24.75 28.98
CA GLY A 594 -11.35 25.35 27.84
C GLY A 594 -9.85 25.55 28.02
N TYR A 595 -9.25 25.09 29.12
CA TYR A 595 -7.79 25.00 29.30
C TYR A 595 -7.20 23.82 28.47
N THR A 596 -5.89 23.80 28.24
CA THR A 596 -5.14 22.71 27.59
C THR A 596 -4.40 21.86 28.62
N GLY A 597 -3.98 20.65 28.25
CA GLY A 597 -3.31 19.76 29.20
C GLY A 597 -4.25 19.22 30.29
N THR A 598 -3.70 19.06 31.49
CA THR A 598 -4.33 18.44 32.66
C THR A 598 -4.87 19.44 33.68
N GLY A 599 -4.46 20.71 33.60
CA GLY A 599 -4.95 21.78 34.46
C GLY A 599 -4.43 23.15 34.06
N PHE A 600 -4.62 24.13 34.93
CA PHE A 600 -4.08 25.48 34.81
C PHE A 600 -3.60 25.98 36.17
N ILE A 601 -2.74 27.00 36.17
CA ILE A 601 -2.23 27.65 37.39
C ILE A 601 -3.30 28.59 37.95
N ASP A 602 -3.60 28.43 39.23
CA ASP A 602 -4.39 29.35 40.06
C ASP A 602 -3.46 29.98 41.12
N PHE A 603 -3.19 31.29 40.98
CA PHE A 603 -2.31 32.01 41.90
C PHE A 603 -3.05 32.35 43.19
N PHE A 604 -2.37 32.24 44.33
CA PHE A 604 -2.94 32.73 45.58
C PHE A 604 -3.09 34.26 45.50
N ASN A 605 -4.14 34.78 46.16
CA ASN A 605 -4.44 36.21 46.17
C ASN A 605 -3.45 36.97 47.06
N GLU A 606 -2.22 37.13 46.59
CA GLU A 606 -1.16 37.88 47.27
C GLU A 606 -0.08 38.39 46.30
N ILE A 607 0.66 39.41 46.73
CA ILE A 607 1.81 39.93 45.99
C ILE A 607 2.93 38.88 46.04
N GLY A 608 3.57 38.60 44.91
CA GLY A 608 4.71 37.70 44.84
C GLY A 608 4.38 36.22 44.62
N SER A 609 3.09 35.84 44.55
CA SER A 609 2.69 34.52 44.02
C SER A 609 3.27 34.36 42.61
N SER A 610 3.94 33.25 42.32
CA SER A 610 4.71 33.11 41.07
C SER A 610 4.74 31.70 40.50
N ALA A 611 4.96 31.63 39.19
CA ALA A 611 5.18 30.40 38.43
C ALA A 611 6.44 30.57 37.57
N ALA A 612 7.26 29.52 37.45
CA ALA A 612 8.48 29.54 36.65
C ALA A 612 8.59 28.31 35.74
N TRP A 613 8.96 28.55 34.48
CA TRP A 613 9.16 27.52 33.47
C TRP A 613 10.62 27.48 33.03
N ASN A 614 11.16 26.26 32.89
CA ASN A 614 12.46 26.06 32.26
C ASN A 614 12.28 25.89 30.76
N ILE A 615 12.92 26.75 29.98
CA ILE A 615 12.85 26.81 28.52
C ILE A 615 14.26 26.69 27.93
N THR A 616 14.33 26.37 26.63
CA THR A 616 15.59 26.38 25.88
C THR A 616 15.40 27.23 24.65
N ALA A 617 16.19 28.30 24.52
CA ALA A 617 16.31 29.09 23.31
C ALA A 617 17.48 28.56 22.47
N GLY A 618 17.28 28.41 21.18
CA GLY A 618 18.23 27.82 20.24
C GLY A 618 18.95 28.84 19.37
N ALA A 619 18.62 30.12 19.50
CA ALA A 619 19.29 31.23 18.82
C ALA A 619 19.23 32.51 19.66
N ALA A 620 20.19 33.40 19.46
CA ALA A 620 20.18 34.71 20.10
C ALA A 620 19.25 35.68 19.36
N LYS A 621 18.09 36.02 19.95
CA LYS A 621 17.12 36.98 19.40
C LYS A 621 16.08 37.42 20.43
N SER A 622 15.19 38.32 20.02
CA SER A 622 13.96 38.63 20.74
C SER A 622 12.91 37.54 20.49
N TYR A 623 12.22 37.11 21.55
CA TYR A 623 11.19 36.10 21.55
C TYR A 623 9.90 36.68 22.15
N THR A 624 8.77 36.47 21.50
CA THR A 624 7.45 36.76 22.06
C THR A 624 7.01 35.64 22.99
N ALA A 625 7.13 35.86 24.30
CA ALA A 625 6.55 34.99 25.31
C ALA A 625 5.05 35.27 25.43
N ILE A 626 4.23 34.24 25.27
CA ILE A 626 2.77 34.32 25.21
C ILE A 626 2.20 33.48 26.34
N PHE A 627 1.46 34.11 27.24
CA PHE A 627 0.74 33.44 28.33
C PHE A 627 -0.73 33.31 27.96
N ARG A 628 -1.25 32.08 27.86
CA ARG A 628 -2.69 31.84 27.75
C ARG A 628 -3.30 31.95 29.15
N TYR A 629 -4.24 32.86 29.34
CA TYR A 629 -4.75 33.22 30.66
C TYR A 629 -6.26 33.46 30.67
N ALA A 630 -6.86 33.37 31.86
CA ALA A 630 -8.22 33.83 32.14
C ALA A 630 -8.21 34.76 33.37
N ASN A 631 -8.90 35.89 33.27
CA ASN A 631 -9.15 36.81 34.37
C ASN A 631 -10.64 37.16 34.39
N GLY A 632 -11.42 36.38 35.13
CA GLY A 632 -12.88 36.49 35.10
C GLY A 632 -13.46 37.74 35.78
N ILE A 633 -12.62 38.62 36.35
CA ILE A 633 -13.04 39.77 37.14
C ILE A 633 -12.29 41.05 36.75
N THR A 634 -12.81 42.20 37.21
CA THR A 634 -12.12 43.50 37.20
C THR A 634 -11.45 43.77 38.56
N PRO A 635 -10.31 44.48 38.64
CA PRO A 635 -9.52 45.08 37.56
C PRO A 635 -8.51 44.10 36.92
N ALA A 636 -7.64 44.60 36.02
CA ALA A 636 -6.52 43.84 35.48
C ALA A 636 -5.58 43.32 36.59
N ARG A 637 -4.95 42.17 36.35
CA ARG A 637 -4.00 41.52 37.28
C ARG A 637 -2.58 41.55 36.73
N PRO A 638 -1.79 42.63 36.94
CA PRO A 638 -0.46 42.73 36.36
C PRO A 638 0.52 41.74 36.99
N CYS A 639 1.38 41.13 36.16
CA CYS A 639 2.47 40.27 36.62
C CYS A 639 3.81 40.70 35.99
N ALA A 640 4.85 40.79 36.82
CA ALA A 640 6.22 40.97 36.37
C ALA A 640 6.76 39.67 35.77
N VAL A 641 7.51 39.77 34.66
CA VAL A 641 8.16 38.66 33.99
C VAL A 641 9.66 38.83 34.11
N SER A 642 10.37 37.81 34.59
CA SER A 642 11.84 37.80 34.60
C SER A 642 12.42 36.54 33.97
N VAL A 643 13.60 36.66 33.37
CA VAL A 643 14.34 35.56 32.76
C VAL A 643 15.66 35.40 33.48
N ASN A 644 15.89 34.23 34.10
CA ASN A 644 17.02 33.99 35.01
C ASN A 644 17.19 35.10 36.07
N GLY A 645 16.07 35.67 36.53
CA GLY A 645 16.04 36.76 37.51
C GLY A 645 16.22 38.18 36.94
N ILE A 646 16.47 38.34 35.63
CA ILE A 646 16.54 39.64 34.96
C ILE A 646 15.13 40.07 34.53
N ASP A 647 14.70 41.27 34.90
CA ASP A 647 13.39 41.82 34.53
C ASP A 647 13.23 41.92 33.00
N SER A 648 12.12 41.41 32.49
CA SER A 648 11.70 41.46 31.07
C SER A 648 10.41 42.26 30.89
N GLY A 649 9.91 42.92 31.94
CA GLY A 649 8.74 43.80 31.87
C GLY A 649 7.51 43.21 32.57
N THR A 650 6.37 43.88 32.41
CA THR A 650 5.11 43.53 33.07
C THR A 650 4.03 43.19 32.05
N VAL A 651 3.35 42.06 32.23
CA VAL A 651 2.17 41.68 31.43
C VAL A 651 0.92 42.16 32.15
N MET A 652 0.10 42.95 31.45
CA MET A 652 -1.21 43.40 31.93
C MET A 652 -2.28 42.36 31.57
N PHE A 653 -2.69 41.54 32.54
CA PHE A 653 -3.74 40.55 32.34
C PHE A 653 -5.13 41.16 32.54
N GLU A 654 -5.65 41.73 31.46
CA GLU A 654 -6.95 42.38 31.40
C GLU A 654 -8.13 41.42 31.67
N PRO A 655 -9.29 41.93 32.13
CA PRO A 655 -10.47 41.09 32.32
C PRO A 655 -10.88 40.36 31.03
N THR A 656 -11.02 39.04 31.11
CA THR A 656 -11.52 38.18 30.03
C THR A 656 -13.03 38.07 30.02
N GLY A 657 -13.69 38.52 31.11
CA GLY A 657 -15.14 38.50 31.31
C GLY A 657 -15.68 37.22 31.94
N SER A 658 -14.92 36.13 31.91
CA SER A 658 -15.25 34.86 32.56
C SER A 658 -13.98 34.04 32.80
N TRP A 659 -13.95 33.25 33.88
CA TRP A 659 -12.86 32.32 34.19
C TRP A 659 -12.77 31.12 33.22
N ALA A 660 -13.80 30.90 32.40
CA ALA A 660 -13.79 29.94 31.30
C ALA A 660 -13.43 30.58 29.93
N SER A 661 -13.16 31.89 29.90
CA SER A 661 -12.78 32.62 28.69
C SER A 661 -11.28 32.92 28.72
N TRP A 662 -10.56 32.27 27.81
CA TRP A 662 -9.11 32.33 27.71
C TRP A 662 -8.66 33.35 26.66
N ARG A 663 -7.65 34.16 26.99
CA ARG A 663 -6.99 35.15 26.12
C ARG A 663 -5.48 34.99 26.20
N TYR A 664 -4.75 35.81 25.45
CA TYR A 664 -3.28 35.83 25.43
C TYR A 664 -2.75 37.12 26.03
N GLY A 665 -1.82 37.00 26.97
CA GLY A 665 -0.99 38.09 27.47
C GLY A 665 0.43 37.89 26.96
N VAL A 666 1.13 38.96 26.56
CA VAL A 666 2.38 38.84 25.82
C VAL A 666 3.46 39.76 26.35
N VAL A 667 4.71 39.31 26.27
CA VAL A 667 5.90 40.11 26.55
C VAL A 667 7.04 39.70 25.62
N GLU A 668 7.83 40.68 25.19
CA GLU A 668 9.05 40.41 24.42
C GLU A 668 10.21 40.17 25.39
N THR A 669 10.99 39.12 25.15
CA THR A 669 12.21 38.84 25.93
C THR A 669 13.38 38.51 25.01
N ALA A 670 14.53 39.14 25.25
CA ALA A 670 15.74 38.86 24.49
C ALA A 670 16.50 37.70 25.14
N LEU A 671 16.66 36.59 24.41
CA LEU A 671 17.38 35.41 24.87
C LEU A 671 18.56 35.14 23.95
N ALA A 672 19.70 34.73 24.51
CA ALA A 672 20.76 34.09 23.73
C ALA A 672 20.39 32.61 23.47
N ALA A 673 21.22 31.87 22.73
CA ALA A 673 21.05 30.42 22.69
C ALA A 673 21.46 29.81 24.06
N GLY A 674 20.59 29.00 24.67
CA GLY A 674 20.82 28.40 25.98
C GLY A 674 19.54 28.04 26.73
N ALA A 675 19.70 27.51 27.95
CA ALA A 675 18.60 27.23 28.86
C ALA A 675 18.29 28.43 29.75
N TYR A 676 17.00 28.69 29.99
CA TYR A 676 16.50 29.83 30.74
C TYR A 676 15.33 29.46 31.64
N ALA A 677 15.20 30.14 32.78
CA ALA A 677 14.03 30.09 33.65
C ALA A 677 13.21 31.37 33.46
N VAL A 678 12.01 31.25 32.88
CA VAL A 678 11.05 32.35 32.74
C VAL A 678 10.11 32.32 33.93
N LYS A 679 10.12 33.38 34.74
CA LYS A 679 9.28 33.52 35.93
C LYS A 679 8.21 34.59 35.71
N LEU A 680 6.96 34.23 35.97
CA LEU A 680 5.80 35.13 36.04
C LEU A 680 5.42 35.34 37.51
N MET A 681 5.35 36.59 37.96
CA MET A 681 5.11 36.93 39.36
C MET A 681 4.04 38.02 39.52
N SER A 682 3.03 37.77 40.36
CA SER A 682 1.97 38.74 40.66
C SER A 682 2.54 40.03 41.27
N ALA A 683 2.13 41.17 40.73
CA ALA A 683 2.46 42.50 41.25
C ALA A 683 1.37 43.08 42.18
N VAL A 684 0.27 42.35 42.40
CA VAL A 684 -0.91 42.85 43.13
C VAL A 684 -1.38 41.89 44.21
N SER A 685 -2.05 42.44 45.24
CA SER A 685 -2.56 41.68 46.38
C SER A 685 -3.71 40.73 46.03
N ASN A 686 -4.28 40.83 44.83
CA ASN A 686 -5.31 39.91 44.33
C ASN A 686 -4.71 38.72 43.56
N GLY A 687 -3.40 38.52 43.58
CA GLY A 687 -2.74 37.43 42.85
C GLY A 687 -2.71 37.62 41.32
N GLY A 688 -2.09 36.67 40.62
CA GLY A 688 -2.06 36.59 39.16
C GLY A 688 -3.39 36.08 38.56
N PRO A 689 -3.56 36.11 37.22
CA PRO A 689 -4.72 35.49 36.56
C PRO A 689 -4.60 33.94 36.58
N ASN A 690 -5.65 33.23 36.16
CA ASN A 690 -5.47 31.80 35.86
C ASN A 690 -4.59 31.68 34.62
N VAL A 691 -3.50 30.92 34.69
CA VAL A 691 -2.56 30.74 33.56
C VAL A 691 -2.56 29.30 33.11
N ASP A 692 -2.99 29.09 31.87
CA ASP A 692 -3.07 27.80 31.23
C ASP A 692 -1.71 27.35 30.69
N SER A 693 -1.01 28.21 29.97
CA SER A 693 0.27 27.85 29.37
C SER A 693 1.14 29.06 29.04
N LEU A 694 2.45 28.84 28.99
CA LEU A 694 3.44 29.73 28.36
C LEU A 694 3.83 29.14 27.00
N MET A 695 3.83 29.93 25.95
CA MET A 695 4.23 29.52 24.60
C MET A 695 5.10 30.57 23.92
N PHE A 696 5.85 30.14 22.91
CA PHE A 696 6.61 31.01 22.01
C PHE A 696 6.13 30.75 20.59
N GLY A 697 5.51 31.75 19.97
CA GLY A 697 4.92 31.60 18.64
C GLY A 697 5.92 31.88 17.51
N TYR A 698 5.45 31.71 16.28
CA TYR A 698 6.27 31.97 15.09
C TYR A 698 6.03 33.38 14.57
N ASP A 699 6.98 34.27 14.81
CA ASP A 699 6.92 35.65 14.32
C ASP A 699 7.11 35.69 12.80
N TYR A 700 6.33 36.55 12.14
CA TYR A 700 6.43 36.97 10.75
C TYR A 700 6.54 38.48 10.75
N GLU A 701 7.72 38.99 10.39
CA GLU A 701 7.98 40.42 10.47
C GLU A 701 7.27 41.16 9.33
N GLY A 702 6.92 42.43 9.57
CA GLY A 702 6.25 43.30 8.61
C GLY A 702 7.05 43.47 7.33
N GLU A 703 8.38 43.54 7.46
CA GLU A 703 9.33 43.66 6.37
C GLU A 703 9.56 42.38 5.56
N GLU A 704 8.99 41.26 5.98
CA GLU A 704 9.12 39.96 5.31
C GLU A 704 7.89 39.59 4.48
N ALA A 705 6.99 40.55 4.25
CA ALA A 705 5.85 40.37 3.37
C ALA A 705 6.31 39.91 1.98
N ALA A 706 5.72 38.81 1.49
CA ALA A 706 5.99 38.30 0.14
C ALA A 706 5.48 39.27 -0.94
N ILE A 707 4.42 40.02 -0.62
CA ILE A 707 3.87 41.06 -1.48
C ILE A 707 3.55 42.27 -0.62
N ILE A 708 3.97 43.45 -1.07
CA ILE A 708 3.51 44.75 -0.55
C ILE A 708 2.90 45.51 -1.72
N TYR A 709 1.64 45.88 -1.61
CA TYR A 709 0.93 46.70 -2.58
C TYR A 709 0.55 48.03 -1.93
N ARG A 710 1.14 49.11 -2.43
CA ARG A 710 0.95 50.48 -1.91
C ARG A 710 1.32 50.60 -0.44
N GLY A 711 2.60 50.39 -0.14
CA GLY A 711 3.18 50.50 1.19
C GLY A 711 4.70 50.37 1.15
N VAL A 712 5.35 50.65 2.27
CA VAL A 712 6.79 50.59 2.44
C VAL A 712 7.17 49.94 3.76
N VAL A 713 8.42 49.48 3.85
CA VAL A 713 9.04 49.15 5.13
C VAL A 713 9.69 50.42 5.66
N ALA A 714 9.30 50.84 6.85
CA ALA A 714 9.73 52.09 7.48
C ALA A 714 10.45 51.85 8.81
N THR A 715 11.18 52.87 9.28
CA THR A 715 12.01 52.82 10.50
C THR A 715 11.95 54.11 11.32
N ASN A 716 11.08 55.05 10.94
CA ASN A 716 11.00 56.40 11.49
C ASN A 716 10.30 56.49 12.86
N TRP A 717 9.72 55.41 13.35
CA TRP A 717 9.17 55.28 14.70
C TRP A 717 9.99 54.27 15.50
N THR A 718 10.19 54.49 16.80
CA THR A 718 10.96 53.57 17.64
C THR A 718 10.08 52.47 18.25
N GLY A 719 10.71 51.40 18.76
CA GLY A 719 10.02 50.33 19.49
C GLY A 719 9.49 49.19 18.62
N PHE A 720 9.73 49.18 17.31
CA PHE A 720 9.49 48.02 16.42
C PHE A 720 10.51 46.90 16.66
N CYS A 721 10.18 45.67 16.25
CA CYS A 721 11.05 44.50 16.27
C CYS A 721 11.73 44.32 14.90
N GLY A 722 12.82 43.56 14.83
CA GLY A 722 13.48 43.31 13.54
C GLY A 722 14.16 44.54 12.94
N LYS A 723 14.03 44.71 11.62
CA LYS A 723 14.72 45.76 10.82
C LYS A 723 13.83 46.96 10.50
N GLY A 724 12.51 46.83 10.65
CA GLY A 724 11.54 47.90 10.37
C GLY A 724 10.13 47.47 10.71
N PHE A 725 9.14 48.25 10.25
CA PHE A 725 7.73 47.90 10.30
C PHE A 725 7.06 48.20 8.96
N LEU A 726 5.93 47.55 8.69
CA LEU A 726 5.12 47.79 7.51
C LEU A 726 4.25 49.05 7.69
N ASP A 727 4.44 50.03 6.81
CA ASP A 727 3.61 51.23 6.66
C ASP A 727 2.85 51.18 5.33
N LEU A 728 1.55 50.91 5.38
CA LEU A 728 0.70 50.88 4.19
C LEU A 728 0.18 52.29 3.88
N GLU A 729 0.16 52.65 2.59
CA GLU A 729 -0.40 53.93 2.14
C GLU A 729 -1.81 54.12 2.71
N SER A 730 -2.13 55.37 3.09
CA SER A 730 -3.46 55.78 3.53
C SER A 730 -4.46 55.76 2.36
N ALA A 731 -4.86 54.56 1.95
CA ALA A 731 -5.78 54.30 0.87
C ALA A 731 -6.47 52.95 1.07
N ALA A 732 -7.75 52.87 0.69
CA ALA A 732 -8.46 51.59 0.69
C ALA A 732 -7.82 50.63 -0.33
N GLY A 733 -7.64 49.38 0.07
CA GLY A 733 -7.04 48.34 -0.77
C GLY A 733 -5.52 48.33 -0.82
N SER A 734 -4.80 49.18 -0.07
CA SER A 734 -3.38 48.91 0.22
C SER A 734 -3.28 47.61 1.04
N TYR A 735 -2.29 46.77 0.75
CA TYR A 735 -2.18 45.48 1.44
C TYR A 735 -0.76 44.95 1.50
N ALA A 736 -0.54 44.04 2.44
CA ALA A 736 0.61 43.14 2.45
C ALA A 736 0.16 41.69 2.60
N GLU A 737 0.93 40.75 2.04
CA GLU A 737 0.65 39.31 2.06
C GLU A 737 1.89 38.49 2.41
N TRP A 738 1.71 37.47 3.24
CA TRP A 738 2.75 36.53 3.68
C TRP A 738 2.36 35.08 3.33
N ASN A 739 3.37 34.23 3.21
CA ASN A 739 3.20 32.78 3.08
C ASN A 739 3.51 32.10 4.42
N VAL A 740 2.56 31.32 4.93
CA VAL A 740 2.61 30.64 6.22
C VAL A 740 2.38 29.15 6.02
N VAL A 741 3.27 28.29 6.51
CA VAL A 741 3.14 26.83 6.35
C VAL A 741 2.48 26.22 7.57
N SER A 742 1.41 25.46 7.38
CA SER A 742 0.79 24.62 8.42
C SER A 742 0.87 23.16 8.03
N SER A 743 1.27 22.27 8.94
CA SER A 743 1.36 20.82 8.65
C SER A 743 0.00 20.11 8.63
N THR A 744 -1.04 20.73 9.20
CA THR A 744 -2.40 20.20 9.29
C THR A 744 -3.43 21.30 9.00
N ALA A 745 -4.66 20.93 8.63
CA ALA A 745 -5.74 21.89 8.57
C ALA A 745 -6.22 22.22 9.99
N GLN A 746 -6.19 23.49 10.37
CA GLN A 746 -6.52 23.96 11.73
C GLN A 746 -6.88 25.44 11.74
N THR A 747 -7.62 25.89 12.75
CA THR A 747 -7.79 27.32 13.03
C THR A 747 -6.75 27.75 14.04
N VAL A 748 -5.96 28.78 13.72
CA VAL A 748 -4.93 29.33 14.59
C VAL A 748 -5.29 30.75 15.01
N THR A 749 -4.75 31.21 16.14
CA THR A 749 -4.77 32.64 16.48
C THR A 749 -3.47 33.28 16.01
N ILE A 750 -3.57 34.40 15.31
CA ILE A 750 -2.43 35.27 15.04
C ILE A 750 -2.47 36.48 15.97
N LEU A 751 -1.30 36.90 16.43
CA LEU A 751 -1.10 38.06 17.30
C LEU A 751 -0.43 39.14 16.46
N VAL A 752 -1.19 40.14 15.99
CA VAL A 752 -0.65 41.23 15.17
C VAL A 752 -0.17 42.37 16.07
N ARG A 753 1.13 42.67 16.07
CA ARG A 753 1.70 43.83 16.74
C ARG A 753 1.58 45.06 15.84
N TYR A 754 0.89 46.09 16.33
CA TYR A 754 0.55 47.25 15.51
C TYR A 754 0.65 48.58 16.28
N ALA A 755 0.83 49.68 15.55
CA ALA A 755 0.74 51.05 16.04
C ALA A 755 -0.28 51.85 15.23
N ASN A 756 -1.16 52.58 15.93
CA ASN A 756 -2.09 53.53 15.34
C ASN A 756 -2.08 54.81 16.18
N GLY A 757 -1.20 55.75 15.82
CA GLY A 757 -1.06 57.02 16.52
C GLY A 757 -2.19 58.03 16.28
N LEU A 758 -3.22 57.67 15.51
CA LEU A 758 -4.41 58.50 15.30
C LEU A 758 -5.51 58.14 16.29
N ALA A 759 -6.42 59.08 16.53
CA ALA A 759 -7.64 58.83 17.31
C ALA A 759 -8.67 57.99 16.54
N ALA A 760 -8.62 57.99 15.20
CA ALA A 760 -9.54 57.24 14.36
C ALA A 760 -9.10 55.77 14.21
N ASP A 761 -10.08 54.86 14.28
CA ASP A 761 -9.88 53.43 14.08
C ASP A 761 -9.49 53.11 12.62
N ARG A 762 -8.63 52.11 12.44
CA ARG A 762 -8.16 51.66 11.13
C ARG A 762 -8.63 50.23 10.84
N PRO A 763 -9.75 50.04 10.14
CA PRO A 763 -10.25 48.71 9.80
C PRO A 763 -9.41 48.05 8.70
N CYS A 764 -9.17 46.76 8.85
CA CYS A 764 -8.35 45.93 7.96
C CYS A 764 -9.05 44.59 7.70
N ASP A 765 -9.25 44.26 6.44
CA ASP A 765 -9.77 42.97 6.01
C ASP A 765 -8.65 41.93 6.04
N ILE A 766 -8.94 40.79 6.67
CA ILE A 766 -8.05 39.65 6.78
C ILE A 766 -8.48 38.63 5.74
N VAL A 767 -7.58 38.30 4.82
CA VAL A 767 -7.84 37.38 3.71
C VAL A 767 -6.87 36.22 3.81
N VAL A 768 -7.38 35.00 3.84
CA VAL A 768 -6.58 33.77 3.91
C VAL A 768 -6.87 32.93 2.68
N ASN A 769 -5.83 32.52 1.95
CA ASN A 769 -5.96 31.73 0.72
C ASN A 769 -6.94 32.35 -0.30
N GLY A 770 -6.91 33.68 -0.41
CA GLY A 770 -7.79 34.45 -1.30
C GLY A 770 -9.25 34.61 -0.81
N THR A 771 -9.59 34.10 0.38
CA THR A 771 -10.93 34.20 0.98
C THR A 771 -10.91 35.19 2.15
N ALA A 772 -11.82 36.16 2.18
CA ALA A 772 -11.95 37.06 3.33
C ALA A 772 -12.49 36.29 4.55
N VAL A 773 -11.73 36.28 5.65
CA VAL A 773 -12.07 35.53 6.88
C VAL A 773 -12.64 36.41 7.98
N GLY A 774 -12.47 37.73 7.86
CA GLY A 774 -13.04 38.69 8.80
C GLY A 774 -12.40 40.07 8.65
N ARG A 775 -12.90 41.02 9.43
CA ARG A 775 -12.36 42.37 9.52
C ARG A 775 -11.90 42.64 10.94
N ASN A 776 -10.62 42.98 11.09
CA ASN A 776 -10.09 43.46 12.35
C ASN A 776 -10.06 45.00 12.35
N THR A 777 -10.41 45.61 13.49
CA THR A 777 -10.35 47.07 13.65
C THR A 777 -9.19 47.42 14.56
N PHE A 778 -8.15 48.04 14.01
CA PHE A 778 -6.99 48.49 14.78
C PHE A 778 -7.28 49.85 15.42
N VAL A 779 -7.61 49.82 16.70
CA VAL A 779 -7.94 51.02 17.49
C VAL A 779 -6.72 51.87 17.81
N SER A 780 -6.91 53.09 18.31
CA SER A 780 -5.79 53.97 18.67
C SER A 780 -4.83 53.34 19.70
N THR A 781 -3.54 53.45 19.43
CA THR A 781 -2.48 53.14 20.39
C THR A 781 -2.05 54.34 21.23
N GLY A 782 -2.50 55.55 20.88
CA GLY A 782 -2.13 56.81 21.55
C GLY A 782 -0.96 57.52 20.86
N ASN A 783 0.10 56.78 20.53
CA ASN A 783 1.27 57.27 19.80
C ASN A 783 1.78 56.23 18.77
N TRP A 784 2.48 56.66 17.74
CA TRP A 784 3.13 55.80 16.75
C TRP A 784 4.33 55.02 17.30
N THR A 785 4.88 55.42 18.45
CA THR A 785 5.89 54.66 19.21
C THR A 785 5.27 53.65 20.17
N ASP A 786 3.94 53.67 20.34
CA ASP A 786 3.23 52.79 21.26
C ASP A 786 2.63 51.63 20.46
N TRP A 787 3.06 50.41 20.77
CA TRP A 787 2.69 49.21 20.05
C TRP A 787 1.74 48.34 20.89
N LYS A 788 0.63 47.89 20.29
CA LYS A 788 -0.36 46.98 20.90
C LYS A 788 -0.51 45.70 20.09
N TYR A 789 -1.16 44.70 20.67
CA TYR A 789 -1.47 43.44 20.01
C TYR A 789 -2.97 43.33 19.68
N ALA A 790 -3.27 42.88 18.46
CA ALA A 790 -4.60 42.42 18.06
C ALA A 790 -4.60 40.91 17.91
N HIS A 791 -5.65 40.23 18.37
CA HIS A 791 -5.77 38.78 18.31
C HIS A 791 -6.81 38.39 17.27
N ILE A 792 -6.41 37.63 16.25
CA ILE A 792 -7.27 37.33 15.10
C ILE A 792 -7.24 35.82 14.87
N ALA A 793 -8.40 35.18 14.87
CA ALA A 793 -8.52 33.77 14.50
C ALA A 793 -8.54 33.62 12.97
N VAL A 794 -7.71 32.73 12.43
CA VAL A 794 -7.59 32.50 10.98
C VAL A 794 -7.59 30.99 10.67
N PRO A 795 -8.37 30.53 9.68
CA PRO A 795 -8.39 29.13 9.26
C PRO A 795 -7.23 28.83 8.30
N PHE A 796 -6.44 27.82 8.60
CA PHE A 796 -5.41 27.28 7.72
C PHE A 796 -5.81 25.90 7.19
N THR A 797 -5.46 25.64 5.93
CA THR A 797 -5.39 24.29 5.38
C THR A 797 -4.00 23.71 5.61
N ALA A 798 -3.87 22.38 5.54
CA ALA A 798 -2.54 21.77 5.47
C ALA A 798 -1.81 22.29 4.22
N GLY A 799 -0.54 22.68 4.39
CA GLY A 799 0.34 23.22 3.38
C GLY A 799 0.62 24.72 3.51
N VAL A 800 0.98 25.35 2.39
CA VAL A 800 1.27 26.79 2.32
C VAL A 800 -0.04 27.55 2.29
N ASN A 801 -0.21 28.47 3.23
CA ASN A 801 -1.34 29.38 3.32
C ASN A 801 -0.89 30.80 3.02
N SER A 802 -1.62 31.54 2.20
CA SER A 802 -1.41 32.98 2.07
C SER A 802 -2.24 33.72 3.11
N ILE A 803 -1.65 34.70 3.78
CA ILE A 803 -2.35 35.60 4.69
C ILE A 803 -2.13 37.03 4.25
N ARG A 804 -3.23 37.76 4.03
CA ARG A 804 -3.21 39.16 3.56
C ARG A 804 -3.95 40.06 4.52
N PHE A 805 -3.34 41.19 4.82
CA PHE A 805 -3.93 42.30 5.55
C PHE A 805 -4.20 43.44 4.57
N ALA A 806 -5.46 43.76 4.33
CA ALA A 806 -5.89 44.76 3.36
C ALA A 806 -6.63 45.92 4.03
N ALA A 807 -6.16 47.16 3.85
CA ALA A 807 -6.80 48.35 4.38
C ALA A 807 -8.24 48.48 3.86
N ALA A 808 -9.22 48.59 4.76
CA ALA A 808 -10.63 48.65 4.39
C ALA A 808 -11.16 50.09 4.23
N SER A 809 -10.33 51.10 4.48
CA SER A 809 -10.73 52.52 4.45
C SER A 809 -9.66 53.41 3.82
N ALA A 810 -10.05 54.63 3.46
CA ALA A 810 -9.14 55.65 2.94
C ALA A 810 -8.08 56.11 3.96
N LEU A 811 -8.22 55.76 5.25
CA LEU A 811 -7.21 56.05 6.27
C LEU A 811 -6.04 55.06 6.27
N GLY A 812 -6.08 54.00 5.45
CA GLY A 812 -5.08 52.93 5.45
C GLY A 812 -5.24 51.94 6.60
N ALA A 813 -4.29 50.99 6.71
CA ALA A 813 -4.17 50.09 7.85
C ALA A 813 -3.32 50.74 8.96
N ALA A 814 -3.31 50.16 10.16
CA ALA A 814 -2.33 50.50 11.18
C ALA A 814 -0.91 50.12 10.71
N ASN A 815 0.13 50.70 11.33
CA ASN A 815 1.50 50.24 11.11
C ASN A 815 1.63 48.84 11.70
N ILE A 816 2.11 47.88 10.93
CA ILE A 816 2.23 46.48 11.35
C ILE A 816 3.70 46.18 11.55
N ASP A 817 4.08 45.93 12.80
CA ASP A 817 5.44 45.54 13.14
C ASP A 817 5.67 44.08 12.76
N LYS A 818 4.87 43.18 13.34
CA LYS A 818 4.94 41.74 13.08
C LYS A 818 3.60 41.07 13.35
N PHE A 819 3.45 39.83 12.93
CA PHE A 819 2.43 38.96 13.49
C PHE A 819 3.01 37.62 13.93
N THR A 820 2.52 37.11 15.04
CA THR A 820 2.95 35.82 15.61
C THR A 820 1.87 34.78 15.39
N VAL A 821 2.21 33.65 14.77
CA VAL A 821 1.29 32.52 14.58
C VAL A 821 1.34 31.60 15.80
N VAL A 822 0.19 31.37 16.42
CA VAL A 822 0.00 30.45 17.55
C VAL A 822 -0.67 29.18 17.05
N TYR A 823 0.12 28.13 16.78
CA TYR A 823 -0.44 26.82 16.43
C TYR A 823 -1.02 26.14 17.67
N GLY A 824 -2.22 25.55 17.53
CA GLY A 824 -2.74 24.62 18.52
C GLY A 824 -2.08 23.27 18.28
N ILE A 825 -1.19 22.83 19.16
CA ILE A 825 -0.45 21.57 18.97
C ILE A 825 -0.96 20.52 19.97
N GLU A 826 -1.52 19.41 19.46
CA GLU A 826 -1.60 18.14 20.20
C GLU A 826 -0.17 17.63 20.47
N MET A 827 0.09 17.19 21.71
CA MET A 827 1.41 16.76 22.15
C MET A 827 2.02 15.67 21.24
N GLY A 828 3.05 16.04 20.48
CA GLY A 828 4.13 15.13 20.14
C GLY A 828 5.08 15.07 21.34
N ALA A 829 5.24 13.88 21.92
CA ALA A 829 6.06 13.62 23.11
C ALA A 829 7.34 14.48 23.14
N VAL A 830 7.57 15.17 24.26
CA VAL A 830 8.83 15.85 24.55
C VAL A 830 9.95 14.81 24.51
N ALA A 831 10.83 14.93 23.52
CA ALA A 831 12.09 14.22 23.50
C ALA A 831 12.88 14.61 24.76
N LYS A 832 13.23 13.62 25.59
CA LYS A 832 14.31 13.80 26.56
C LYS A 832 15.55 14.25 25.79
N SER A 833 16.21 15.27 26.32
CA SER A 833 17.37 15.95 25.75
C SER A 833 18.41 14.98 25.19
N ALA A 834 18.77 15.21 23.94
CA ALA A 834 19.95 14.68 23.28
C ALA A 834 21.21 15.27 23.92
N ALA A 835 21.71 14.59 24.95
CA ALA A 835 23.11 14.62 25.32
C ALA A 835 23.48 13.15 25.57
N ASP A 836 24.53 12.70 24.88
CA ASP A 836 25.20 11.38 24.99
C ASP A 836 24.80 10.24 24.01
N GLU A 837 24.18 10.54 22.86
CA GLU A 837 24.14 9.58 21.73
C GLU A 837 24.89 10.13 20.52
N ASN A 838 26.21 10.23 20.62
CA ASN A 838 27.04 10.39 19.42
C ASN A 838 28.44 9.80 19.61
N THR A 839 28.52 8.46 19.65
CA THR A 839 29.65 7.70 19.10
C THR A 839 29.20 6.25 18.89
N MET A 840 28.55 5.97 17.77
CA MET A 840 28.50 4.62 17.24
C MET A 840 29.30 4.57 15.95
N ILE A 841 30.57 4.22 16.14
CA ILE A 841 31.45 3.60 15.16
C ILE A 841 30.71 2.39 14.57
N THR A 842 30.75 2.25 13.26
CA THR A 842 30.26 1.12 12.47
C THR A 842 30.72 -0.22 13.08
N PRO A 843 29.83 -1.18 13.43
CA PRO A 843 30.26 -2.53 13.77
C PRO A 843 29.87 -3.54 12.69
N GLN A 844 30.89 -4.27 12.27
CA GLN A 844 30.87 -5.55 11.56
C GLN A 844 30.31 -6.63 12.53
N ALA A 845 29.02 -6.98 12.43
CA ALA A 845 28.39 -8.02 13.26
C ALA A 845 27.35 -8.87 12.49
N ASP A 846 27.68 -9.24 11.26
CA ASP A 846 26.87 -10.11 10.38
C ASP A 846 26.93 -11.63 10.72
N THR A 847 27.28 -12.04 11.94
CA THR A 847 27.51 -13.47 12.26
C THR A 847 26.69 -14.06 13.42
N VAL A 848 25.76 -13.31 14.04
CA VAL A 848 24.88 -13.87 15.08
C VAL A 848 23.72 -14.66 14.44
N SER A 849 23.72 -15.99 14.62
CA SER A 849 22.66 -16.88 14.16
C SER A 849 21.79 -17.38 15.33
N VAL A 850 20.47 -17.50 15.11
CA VAL A 850 19.52 -18.00 16.11
C VAL A 850 19.14 -19.42 15.71
N GLN A 851 19.41 -20.39 16.57
CA GLN A 851 19.04 -21.79 16.34
C GLN A 851 18.07 -22.28 17.42
N ASN A 852 17.09 -23.07 16.98
CA ASN A 852 16.26 -23.87 17.88
C ASN A 852 16.91 -25.26 17.94
N ILE A 853 17.50 -25.63 19.08
CA ILE A 853 18.13 -26.94 19.26
C ILE A 853 17.20 -27.81 20.12
N PRO A 854 16.41 -28.72 19.52
CA PRO A 854 15.61 -29.66 20.28
C PRO A 854 16.47 -30.86 20.70
N PHE A 855 17.12 -30.79 21.87
CA PHE A 855 17.62 -31.99 22.55
C PHE A 855 17.27 -31.93 24.05
N ARG A 856 16.57 -32.98 24.53
CA ARG A 856 16.13 -33.25 25.92
C ARG A 856 14.89 -32.49 26.42
N GLY A 857 13.78 -32.55 25.69
CA GLY A 857 12.43 -32.46 26.28
C GLY A 857 11.97 -31.12 26.85
N VAL A 858 12.76 -30.05 26.70
CA VAL A 858 12.36 -28.66 26.98
C VAL A 858 12.97 -27.78 25.87
N GLY A 859 12.17 -27.01 25.15
CA GLY A 859 12.66 -26.18 24.04
C GLY A 859 13.42 -24.96 24.56
N ASN A 860 14.73 -24.93 24.36
CA ASN A 860 15.57 -23.76 24.65
C ASN A 860 15.78 -22.94 23.37
N ILE A 861 15.87 -21.62 23.52
CA ILE A 861 16.30 -20.69 22.46
C ILE A 861 17.76 -20.37 22.70
N THR A 862 18.62 -20.72 21.75
CA THR A 862 20.06 -20.52 21.85
C THR A 862 20.52 -19.51 20.80
N PHE A 863 21.26 -18.49 21.27
CA PHE A 863 21.93 -17.49 20.46
C PHE A 863 23.40 -17.89 20.30
N LEU A 864 23.82 -18.09 19.05
CA LEU A 864 25.19 -18.49 18.71
C LEU A 864 26.02 -17.28 18.25
N ASN A 865 27.33 -17.35 18.46
CA ASN A 865 28.32 -16.31 18.16
C ASN A 865 28.11 -15.00 18.93
N VAL A 866 27.62 -15.07 20.18
CA VAL A 866 27.50 -13.88 21.03
C VAL A 866 28.86 -13.47 21.64
N PRO A 867 29.19 -12.16 21.71
CA PRO A 867 30.42 -11.69 22.35
C PRO A 867 30.52 -12.11 23.83
N GLN A 868 31.75 -12.26 24.35
CA GLN A 868 31.97 -12.59 25.75
C GLN A 868 31.36 -11.51 26.67
N GLY A 869 30.60 -11.94 27.69
CA GLY A 869 29.88 -11.03 28.58
C GLY A 869 28.56 -10.50 28.02
N ALA A 870 28.04 -11.08 26.93
CA ALA A 870 26.72 -10.76 26.43
C ALA A 870 25.60 -11.16 27.42
N SER A 871 24.53 -10.38 27.44
CA SER A 871 23.32 -10.60 28.22
C SER A 871 22.09 -10.57 27.32
N ALA A 872 21.03 -11.25 27.71
CA ALA A 872 19.74 -11.26 27.05
C ALA A 872 18.65 -10.88 28.05
N ARG A 873 17.89 -9.83 27.75
CA ARG A 873 16.69 -9.43 28.50
C ARG A 873 15.45 -9.68 27.68
N ILE A 874 14.53 -10.46 28.21
CA ILE A 874 13.33 -10.92 27.53
C ILE A 874 12.15 -10.12 28.07
N TYR A 875 11.39 -9.48 27.20
CA TYR A 875 10.24 -8.66 27.55
C TYR A 875 8.96 -9.23 26.93
N SER A 876 7.83 -9.03 27.62
CA SER A 876 6.50 -9.22 27.04
C SER A 876 6.23 -8.17 25.95
N LEU A 877 5.17 -8.39 25.17
CA LEU A 877 4.68 -7.40 24.20
C LEU A 877 4.30 -6.05 24.85
N SER A 878 3.93 -6.06 26.14
CA SER A 878 3.62 -4.87 26.92
C SER A 878 4.86 -4.18 27.53
N GLY A 879 6.07 -4.66 27.24
CA GLY A 879 7.33 -4.09 27.73
C GLY A 879 7.74 -4.54 29.14
N MET A 880 7.04 -5.50 29.73
CA MET A 880 7.40 -6.04 31.06
C MET A 880 8.58 -6.99 30.96
N LEU A 881 9.61 -6.83 31.79
CA LEU A 881 10.75 -7.75 31.84
C LEU A 881 10.32 -9.12 32.40
N ILE A 882 10.60 -10.17 31.65
CA ILE A 882 10.21 -11.56 31.92
C ILE A 882 11.39 -12.38 32.44
N ALA A 883 12.55 -12.24 31.80
CA ALA A 883 13.76 -12.98 32.19
C ALA A 883 15.01 -12.18 31.80
N GLU A 884 16.08 -12.38 32.54
CA GLU A 884 17.43 -11.93 32.18
C GLU A 884 18.38 -13.12 32.25
N VAL A 885 19.13 -13.35 31.17
CA VAL A 885 20.09 -14.44 31.05
C VAL A 885 21.44 -13.87 30.69
N GLN A 886 22.49 -14.34 31.37
CA GLN A 886 23.87 -13.95 31.10
C GLN A 886 24.58 -15.11 30.40
N SER A 887 25.52 -14.80 29.49
CA SER A 887 26.29 -15.83 28.78
C SER A 887 27.12 -16.67 29.75
N SER A 888 27.04 -18.00 29.66
CA SER A 888 27.83 -18.92 30.49
C SER A 888 29.25 -19.19 29.93
N SER A 889 29.46 -18.91 28.64
CA SER A 889 30.74 -19.02 27.92
C SER A 889 30.84 -17.93 26.85
N SER A 890 32.01 -17.79 26.20
CA SER A 890 32.06 -17.01 24.95
C SER A 890 31.32 -17.78 23.85
N HIS A 891 30.55 -17.07 23.04
CA HIS A 891 29.87 -17.56 21.83
C HIS A 891 28.48 -18.20 21.99
N GLU A 892 27.97 -18.52 23.18
CA GLU A 892 26.60 -19.07 23.32
C GLU A 892 25.81 -18.53 24.53
N LEU A 893 24.55 -18.16 24.29
CA LEU A 893 23.59 -17.76 25.33
C LEU A 893 22.26 -18.48 25.11
N SER A 894 21.68 -19.09 26.15
CA SER A 894 20.44 -19.87 26.02
C SER A 894 19.36 -19.48 27.02
N TRP A 895 18.13 -19.30 26.54
CA TRP A 895 16.94 -19.11 27.38
C TRP A 895 16.02 -20.33 27.31
N ASN A 896 15.54 -20.79 28.46
CA ASN A 896 14.77 -22.03 28.61
C ASN A 896 13.24 -21.84 28.64
N GLY A 897 12.75 -20.67 28.23
CA GLY A 897 11.32 -20.36 28.21
C GLY A 897 10.70 -20.17 29.61
N ARG A 898 11.50 -19.86 30.63
CA ARG A 898 11.02 -19.54 31.98
C ARG A 898 11.22 -18.07 32.33
N ALA A 899 10.31 -17.52 33.12
CA ALA A 899 10.48 -16.21 33.74
C ALA A 899 11.49 -16.27 34.89
N SER A 900 11.95 -15.11 35.38
CA SER A 900 12.93 -15.02 36.49
C SER A 900 12.44 -15.67 37.79
N ASP A 901 11.13 -15.84 37.97
CA ASP A 901 10.51 -16.54 39.11
C ASP A 901 10.44 -18.08 38.92
N GLY A 902 10.95 -18.60 37.80
CA GLY A 902 10.95 -20.03 37.45
C GLY A 902 9.68 -20.53 36.77
N SER A 903 8.63 -19.69 36.64
CA SER A 903 7.39 -20.07 35.95
C SER A 903 7.59 -20.22 34.44
N THR A 904 6.82 -21.11 33.80
CA THR A 904 6.85 -21.27 32.35
C THR A 904 6.10 -20.11 31.70
N VAL A 905 6.71 -19.46 30.71
CA VAL A 905 6.06 -18.38 29.98
C VAL A 905 4.92 -18.90 29.11
N LYS A 906 3.86 -18.12 28.96
CA LYS A 906 2.71 -18.50 28.13
C LYS A 906 3.07 -18.47 26.63
N PRO A 907 2.39 -19.26 25.78
CA PRO A 907 2.53 -19.13 24.34
C PRO A 907 2.22 -17.69 23.90
N GLY A 908 3.07 -17.13 23.04
CA GLY A 908 2.97 -15.72 22.68
C GLY A 908 4.24 -15.16 22.04
N VAL A 909 4.20 -13.85 21.77
CA VAL A 909 5.32 -13.10 21.21
C VAL A 909 6.05 -12.34 22.30
N TYR A 910 7.37 -12.43 22.30
CA TYR A 910 8.28 -11.78 23.23
C TYR A 910 9.38 -11.04 22.46
N PHE A 911 10.01 -10.06 23.10
CA PHE A 911 11.19 -9.38 22.57
C PHE A 911 12.41 -9.70 23.42
N CYS A 912 13.52 -10.07 22.79
CA CYS A 912 14.79 -10.27 23.45
C CYS A 912 15.76 -9.17 23.05
N GLN A 913 16.22 -8.41 24.03
CA GLN A 913 17.32 -7.46 23.89
C GLN A 913 18.63 -8.15 24.27
N LEU A 914 19.48 -8.40 23.29
CA LEU A 914 20.85 -8.86 23.48
C LEU A 914 21.75 -7.65 23.65
N SER A 915 22.55 -7.62 24.71
CA SER A 915 23.46 -6.50 25.02
C SER A 915 24.86 -7.05 25.30
N SER A 916 25.88 -6.44 24.72
CA SER A 916 27.29 -6.69 25.07
C SER A 916 28.08 -5.38 25.04
N SER A 917 29.38 -5.43 25.37
CA SER A 917 30.30 -4.30 25.20
C SER A 917 30.42 -3.82 23.74
N GLN A 918 29.98 -4.64 22.77
CA GLN A 918 30.01 -4.31 21.34
C GLN A 918 28.68 -3.72 20.83
N GLY A 919 27.63 -3.64 21.66
CA GLY A 919 26.36 -3.02 21.30
C GLY A 919 25.13 -3.84 21.67
N ILE A 920 23.97 -3.38 21.19
CA ILE A 920 22.64 -3.93 21.51
C ILE A 920 21.94 -4.41 20.24
N LYS A 921 21.29 -5.58 20.28
CA LYS A 921 20.46 -6.15 19.20
C LYS A 921 19.11 -6.61 19.76
N ILE A 922 18.02 -6.34 19.05
CA ILE A 922 16.67 -6.78 19.45
C ILE A 922 16.19 -7.89 18.52
N VAL A 923 15.69 -8.99 19.10
CA VAL A 923 15.19 -10.16 18.38
C VAL A 923 13.76 -10.46 18.83
N LYS A 924 12.87 -10.76 17.88
CA LYS A 924 11.50 -11.20 18.17
C LYS A 924 11.48 -12.71 18.39
N ILE A 925 10.90 -13.16 19.50
CA ILE A 925 10.76 -14.57 19.87
C ILE A 925 9.27 -14.95 19.83
N MET A 926 8.97 -16.12 19.27
CA MET A 926 7.65 -16.72 19.34
C MET A 926 7.71 -18.02 20.13
N VAL A 927 7.01 -18.06 21.26
CA VAL A 927 6.84 -19.28 22.06
C VAL A 927 5.55 -19.96 21.62
N LYS A 928 5.65 -21.19 21.11
CA LYS A 928 4.51 -22.03 20.71
C LYS A 928 4.23 -23.07 21.80
N LYS A 929 3.02 -23.61 21.81
CA LYS A 929 2.61 -24.66 22.74
C LYS A 929 3.28 -26.00 22.42
#